data_AF-A0A2H1H465-F1
#
_entry.id   AF-A0A2H1H465-F1
#
_cell.length_a   1.000
_cell.length_b   1.000
_cell.length_c   1.000
_cell.angle_alpha   90.00
_cell.angle_beta   90.00
_cell.angle_gamma   90.00
#
_symmetry.space_group_name_H-M   'P 1'
#
loop_
_entity.id
_entity.type
_entity.pdbx_description
1 polymer ?
#
loop_
_entity_poly.entity_id
_entity_poly.type
_entity_poly.pdbx_seq_one_letter_code
_entity_poly.pdbx_strand_id
1 'polypeptide(L)'
;MASQSAESAPTASRDQAAILRLPDELLEAIVAHLPPTATLAFGTTNSRFNKITYEPLVWRRHCVQTWKHWEMKHELEEKLDQPPVQTKWRILYNERKKIDREALELFDQLLLTTQYRYERMEKVAKYGYDVKDLLLRLRDHTPEDAEDYLARTFHADAILGQIHRLRGIDKWQRLHNHQMVKLEEVLGAYDEFVLAGAQGDIQDIDREFNRIAQCISTEVPDFYELSPRRRAVEIAQYLRNAGLVGNNNQDEYHALRNNFLSLALFEEPHSSLPLQSVAIYCAVSRRLGLNAKLSNYPQHVHAVVTAPPGITLDGRPTRARSTSSSSTDDESDPNAGETMHMDPWRSSTEVDPQYLRARLLQMGAPSHQHIQHLSPTSTLDIALRTSRNIMTSVQSFRERHRSHANASTSHHYPDIEAAWYAMLWSMLILGDHNPRSSLHRRRQCLPYLIEHFQTHYPWDLPLIETLLPPMFANENEANVLSHLVVAHRSTDRTRKAPQHRNPRTKESVRYKIGTWMRHKRFGYEGFVVGWDATCGAEERWVEQMRVDELSRGREQGFYNVVADDKTIRYVAEENIIALPEDLSSSRTESARPTSSSAPASLAGVSTSADEGDNDSDNGMDSERGHEEDLEVAKEPSAKLMSQAGRYFWKWDQEEGRFMGGLKEEYPDD
;
A
#
# COMPACT_ATOMS: atom_id res chain seq x y z
N MET A 1 0.09 -94.00 16.53
CA MET A 1 0.96 -93.72 17.70
C MET A 1 2.03 -92.75 17.26
N ALA A 2 2.05 -91.59 17.92
CA ALA A 2 3.12 -90.60 18.05
C ALA A 2 3.90 -90.17 16.79
N SER A 3 3.45 -89.07 16.17
CA SER A 3 4.38 -88.13 15.52
C SER A 3 4.81 -87.10 16.57
N GLN A 4 6.08 -87.16 16.98
CA GLN A 4 6.75 -86.06 17.67
C GLN A 4 7.60 -85.33 16.63
N SER A 5 7.27 -84.08 16.36
CA SER A 5 8.15 -83.14 15.66
C SER A 5 8.45 -82.01 16.62
N ALA A 6 9.74 -81.84 16.88
CA ALA A 6 10.33 -81.01 17.91
C ALA A 6 9.93 -79.53 17.83
N GLU A 7 9.80 -78.93 19.01
CA GLU A 7 9.67 -77.49 19.23
C GLU A 7 10.85 -76.72 18.62
N SER A 8 10.56 -75.90 17.61
CA SER A 8 11.41 -74.77 17.21
C SER A 8 10.84 -73.49 17.82
N ALA A 9 11.69 -72.75 18.53
CA ALA A 9 11.41 -71.43 19.10
C ALA A 9 10.75 -70.48 18.08
N PRO A 10 9.79 -69.62 18.49
CA PRO A 10 9.16 -68.69 17.56
C PRO A 10 10.12 -67.53 17.26
N THR A 11 10.73 -67.59 16.07
CA THR A 11 11.33 -66.46 15.38
C THR A 11 10.24 -65.43 15.05
N ALA A 12 10.14 -64.38 15.87
CA ALA A 12 9.31 -63.22 15.57
C ALA A 12 10.20 -61.98 15.30
N SER A 13 10.81 -61.93 14.11
CA SER A 13 11.30 -60.68 13.53
C SER A 13 10.88 -60.60 12.06
N ARG A 14 9.62 -60.22 11.83
CA ARG A 14 9.12 -59.89 10.49
C ARG A 14 8.51 -58.49 10.48
N ASP A 15 9.08 -57.69 9.59
CA ASP A 15 8.54 -56.48 8.95
C ASP A 15 8.23 -55.26 9.82
N GLN A 16 9.21 -54.81 10.61
CA GLN A 16 9.22 -53.40 11.00
C GLN A 16 9.56 -52.54 9.77
N ALA A 17 8.64 -51.65 9.37
CA ALA A 17 8.79 -50.76 8.22
C ALA A 17 10.16 -50.08 8.21
N ALA A 18 10.82 -49.98 7.05
CA ALA A 18 12.21 -49.50 6.94
C ALA A 18 12.44 -48.12 7.59
N ILE A 19 11.43 -47.25 7.52
CA ILE A 19 11.44 -45.92 8.15
C ILE A 19 11.61 -45.97 9.68
N LEU A 20 11.09 -47.01 10.35
CA LEU A 20 11.24 -47.16 11.82
C LEU A 20 12.66 -47.53 12.24
N ARG A 21 13.56 -47.85 11.30
CA ARG A 21 14.97 -48.15 11.57
C ARG A 21 15.87 -46.92 11.50
N LEU A 22 15.35 -45.79 11.02
CA LEU A 22 16.13 -44.56 10.95
C LEU A 22 16.38 -44.00 12.36
N PRO A 23 17.53 -43.34 12.60
CA PRO A 23 17.76 -42.50 13.78
C PRO A 23 16.74 -41.36 13.89
N ASP A 24 16.54 -40.84 15.10
CA ASP A 24 15.57 -39.75 15.34
C ASP A 24 15.94 -38.49 14.56
N GLU A 25 17.23 -38.18 14.41
CA GLU A 25 17.72 -37.02 13.67
C GLU A 25 17.35 -37.08 12.18
N LEU A 26 17.37 -38.27 11.57
CA LEU A 26 16.95 -38.45 10.17
C LEU A 26 15.42 -38.37 10.05
N LEU A 27 14.69 -38.85 11.04
CA LEU A 27 13.23 -38.72 11.06
C LEU A 27 12.80 -37.27 11.24
N GLU A 28 13.48 -36.50 12.10
CA GLU A 28 13.29 -35.06 12.25
C GLU A 28 13.58 -34.33 10.94
N ALA A 29 14.69 -34.66 10.26
CA ALA A 29 15.02 -34.09 8.96
C ALA A 29 13.95 -34.39 7.90
N ILE A 30 13.42 -35.62 7.85
CA ILE A 30 12.32 -35.99 6.94
C ILE A 30 11.05 -35.21 7.29
N VAL A 31 10.68 -35.16 8.57
CA VAL A 31 9.50 -34.44 9.05
C VAL A 31 9.59 -32.94 8.75
N ALA A 32 10.79 -32.37 8.76
CA ALA A 32 11.01 -30.97 8.42
C ALA A 32 10.57 -30.64 6.97
N HIS A 33 10.49 -31.60 6.07
CA HIS A 33 9.98 -31.40 4.70
C HIS A 33 8.45 -31.57 4.56
N LEU A 34 7.76 -32.02 5.61
CA LEU A 34 6.32 -32.22 5.58
C LEU A 34 5.59 -30.91 5.90
N PRO A 35 4.47 -30.57 5.21
CA PRO A 35 3.63 -29.48 5.67
C PRO A 35 3.01 -29.79 7.04
N PRO A 36 2.49 -28.78 7.77
CA PRO A 36 1.97 -28.95 9.14
C PRO A 36 0.89 -30.04 9.29
N THR A 37 -0.02 -30.15 8.32
CA THR A 37 -1.06 -31.19 8.32
C THR A 37 -0.49 -32.60 8.15
N ALA A 38 0.47 -32.77 7.25
CA ALA A 38 1.17 -34.04 7.04
C ALA A 38 2.09 -34.38 8.23
N THR A 39 2.70 -33.39 8.87
CA THR A 39 3.48 -33.55 10.11
C THR A 39 2.61 -34.17 11.20
N LEU A 40 1.39 -33.65 11.41
CA LEU A 40 0.46 -34.22 12.39
C LEU A 40 0.01 -35.63 12.00
N ALA A 41 -0.34 -35.86 10.73
CA ALA A 41 -0.75 -37.18 10.25
C ALA A 41 0.37 -38.22 10.39
N PHE A 42 1.64 -37.84 10.15
CA PHE A 42 2.78 -38.71 10.40
C PHE A 42 2.86 -39.11 11.88
N GLY A 43 2.70 -38.13 12.78
CA GLY A 43 2.73 -38.34 14.22
C GLY A 43 1.59 -39.18 14.79
N THR A 44 0.48 -39.38 14.08
CA THR A 44 -0.62 -40.26 14.52
C THR A 44 -0.40 -41.73 14.17
N THR A 45 0.59 -42.05 13.33
CA THR A 45 0.82 -43.43 12.88
C THR A 45 1.59 -44.30 13.89
N ASN A 46 2.43 -43.69 14.73
CA ASN A 46 3.27 -44.42 15.69
C ASN A 46 3.70 -43.54 16.88
N SER A 47 3.87 -44.11 18.06
CA SER A 47 4.27 -43.38 19.28
C SER A 47 5.67 -42.76 19.20
N ARG A 48 6.63 -43.39 18.50
CA ARG A 48 7.97 -42.80 18.26
C ARG A 48 7.86 -41.59 17.34
N PHE A 49 7.14 -41.71 16.24
CA PHE A 49 6.87 -40.60 15.32
C PHE A 49 6.09 -39.47 15.99
N ASN A 50 5.17 -39.82 16.90
CA ASN A 50 4.48 -38.82 17.70
C ASN A 50 5.47 -37.95 18.47
N LYS A 51 6.44 -38.54 19.19
CA LYS A 51 7.47 -37.79 19.92
C LYS A 51 8.27 -36.87 18.99
N ILE A 52 8.75 -37.42 17.87
CA ILE A 52 9.52 -36.66 16.86
C ILE A 52 8.74 -35.44 16.36
N THR A 53 7.45 -35.62 16.04
CA THR A 53 6.62 -34.49 15.55
C THR A 53 6.33 -33.44 16.61
N TYR A 54 6.62 -33.69 17.89
CA TYR A 54 6.44 -32.75 18.99
C TYR A 54 7.74 -32.04 19.37
N GLU A 55 8.85 -32.33 18.70
CA GLU A 55 10.12 -31.66 18.95
C GLU A 55 10.01 -30.15 18.67
N PRO A 56 10.60 -29.28 19.51
CA PRO A 56 10.47 -27.83 19.39
C PRO A 56 10.92 -27.28 18.02
N LEU A 57 11.98 -27.85 17.45
CA LEU A 57 12.54 -27.40 16.17
C LEU A 57 11.59 -27.63 14.99
N VAL A 58 10.78 -28.69 15.01
CA VAL A 58 9.78 -28.97 13.98
C VAL A 58 8.75 -27.84 13.91
N TRP A 59 8.21 -27.44 15.06
CA TRP A 59 7.19 -26.38 15.11
C TRP A 59 7.77 -24.98 15.00
N ARG A 60 9.00 -24.74 15.48
CA ARG A 60 9.73 -23.48 15.22
C ARG A 60 9.83 -23.23 13.72
N ARG A 61 10.22 -24.26 12.96
CA ARG A 61 10.31 -24.20 11.50
C ARG A 61 8.95 -23.91 10.87
N HIS A 62 7.90 -24.61 11.29
CA HIS A 62 6.54 -24.36 10.77
C HIS A 62 6.08 -22.92 11.00
N CYS A 63 6.37 -22.33 12.17
CA CYS A 63 6.08 -20.91 12.41
C CYS A 63 6.79 -20.01 11.40
N VAL A 64 8.11 -20.15 11.26
CA VAL A 64 8.93 -19.26 10.40
C VAL A 64 8.64 -19.46 8.90
N GLN A 65 8.31 -20.68 8.47
CA GLN A 65 8.04 -20.98 7.06
C GLN A 65 6.60 -20.64 6.64
N THR A 66 5.64 -20.69 7.57
CA THR A 66 4.23 -20.45 7.24
C THR A 66 3.90 -18.96 7.18
N TRP A 67 4.50 -18.14 8.05
CA TRP A 67 4.21 -16.72 8.16
C TRP A 67 5.48 -15.87 8.12
N LYS A 68 5.48 -14.88 7.22
CA LYS A 68 6.51 -13.85 7.13
C LYS A 68 6.24 -12.74 8.14
N HIS A 69 4.98 -12.42 8.39
CA HIS A 69 4.57 -11.29 9.23
C HIS A 69 3.94 -11.74 10.55
N TRP A 70 4.32 -11.05 11.62
CA TRP A 70 3.93 -11.36 12.99
C TRP A 70 3.64 -10.08 13.75
N GLU A 71 2.58 -10.09 14.57
CA GLU A 71 2.32 -8.99 15.47
C GLU A 71 3.35 -8.95 16.62
N MET A 72 3.71 -7.74 17.06
CA MET A 72 4.80 -7.54 18.04
C MET A 72 4.56 -8.26 19.38
N LYS A 73 3.31 -8.46 19.77
CA LYS A 73 2.91 -9.20 20.98
C LYS A 73 3.44 -10.64 21.04
N HIS A 74 3.85 -11.20 19.91
CA HIS A 74 4.41 -12.55 19.84
C HIS A 74 5.90 -12.60 20.13
N GLU A 75 6.61 -11.47 20.12
CA GLU A 75 8.06 -11.39 20.43
C GLU A 75 8.87 -12.43 19.63
N LEU A 76 8.53 -12.62 18.35
CA LEU A 76 9.08 -13.73 17.56
C LEU A 76 10.60 -13.64 17.44
N GLU A 77 11.14 -12.45 17.17
CA GLU A 77 12.59 -12.25 17.02
C GLU A 77 13.33 -12.66 18.30
N GLU A 78 12.87 -12.21 19.46
CA GLU A 78 13.45 -12.60 20.76
C GLU A 78 13.36 -14.12 21.01
N LYS A 79 12.24 -14.73 20.63
CA LYS A 79 12.07 -16.20 20.74
C LYS A 79 12.96 -16.98 19.79
N LEU A 80 13.31 -16.41 18.64
CA LEU A 80 14.24 -17.02 17.68
C LEU A 80 15.68 -17.00 18.18
N ASP A 81 16.06 -16.01 18.99
CA ASP A 81 17.39 -15.91 19.60
C ASP A 81 17.57 -16.84 20.81
N GLN A 82 16.47 -17.29 21.41
CA GLN A 82 16.49 -18.21 22.56
C GLN A 82 16.61 -19.69 22.14
N PRO A 83 17.11 -20.57 23.04
CA PRO A 83 17.08 -22.01 22.82
C PRO A 83 15.67 -22.51 22.48
N PRO A 84 15.48 -23.33 21.42
CA PRO A 84 14.16 -23.72 20.92
C PRO A 84 13.21 -24.30 21.98
N VAL A 85 13.76 -25.02 22.97
CA VAL A 85 13.03 -25.66 24.07
C VAL A 85 12.32 -24.68 25.00
N GLN A 86 12.73 -23.40 25.04
CA GLN A 86 12.13 -22.39 25.91
C GLN A 86 10.79 -21.87 25.38
N THR A 87 10.55 -22.00 24.08
CA THR A 87 9.30 -21.55 23.45
C THR A 87 8.40 -22.75 23.15
N LYS A 88 7.13 -22.64 23.53
CA LYS A 88 6.10 -23.62 23.18
C LYS A 88 5.62 -23.43 21.74
N TRP A 89 6.49 -23.70 20.77
CA TRP A 89 6.29 -23.38 19.34
C TRP A 89 4.98 -23.92 18.76
N ARG A 90 4.56 -25.13 19.15
CA ARG A 90 3.29 -25.70 18.67
C ARG A 90 2.07 -24.91 19.15
N ILE A 91 2.10 -24.40 20.37
CA ILE A 91 1.01 -23.57 20.90
C ILE A 91 0.95 -22.27 20.10
N LEU A 92 2.10 -21.63 19.89
CA LEU A 92 2.23 -20.42 19.08
C LEU A 92 1.72 -20.63 17.65
N TYR A 93 2.09 -21.76 17.02
CA TYR A 93 1.61 -22.14 15.69
C TYR A 93 0.07 -22.29 15.68
N ASN A 94 -0.49 -23.00 16.65
CA ASN A 94 -1.94 -23.22 16.74
C ASN A 94 -2.70 -21.92 16.96
N GLU A 95 -2.17 -21.00 17.77
CA GLU A 95 -2.73 -19.66 17.98
C GLU A 95 -2.76 -18.87 16.67
N ARG A 96 -1.65 -18.82 15.92
CA ARG A 96 -1.63 -18.13 14.61
C ARG A 96 -2.53 -18.78 13.58
N LYS A 97 -2.58 -20.12 13.54
CA LYS A 97 -3.46 -20.82 12.60
C LYS A 97 -4.94 -20.60 12.92
N LYS A 98 -5.29 -20.48 14.20
CA LYS A 98 -6.64 -20.12 14.65
C LYS A 98 -7.01 -18.71 14.19
N ILE A 99 -6.10 -17.74 14.32
CA ILE A 99 -6.29 -16.36 13.83
C ILE A 99 -6.58 -16.36 12.33
N ASP A 100 -5.77 -17.04 11.51
CA ASP A 100 -5.98 -17.11 10.06
C ASP A 100 -7.37 -17.68 9.72
N ARG A 101 -7.80 -18.72 10.43
CA ARG A 101 -9.11 -19.34 10.23
C ARG A 101 -10.24 -18.38 10.58
N GLU A 102 -10.21 -17.78 11.76
CA GLU A 102 -11.25 -16.85 12.22
C GLU A 102 -11.33 -15.61 11.31
N ALA A 103 -10.17 -15.09 10.88
CA ALA A 103 -10.09 -13.98 9.95
C ALA A 103 -10.68 -14.33 8.57
N LEU A 104 -10.36 -15.51 8.03
CA LEU A 104 -10.91 -15.97 6.75
C LEU A 104 -12.43 -16.19 6.83
N GLU A 105 -12.93 -16.78 7.91
CA GLU A 105 -14.38 -16.96 8.14
C GLU A 105 -15.12 -15.60 8.18
N LEU A 106 -14.56 -14.60 8.88
CA LEU A 106 -15.12 -13.25 8.91
C LEU A 106 -15.03 -12.55 7.54
N PHE A 107 -13.94 -12.77 6.83
CA PHE A 107 -13.70 -12.21 5.50
C PHE A 107 -14.70 -12.75 4.47
N ASP A 108 -14.90 -14.07 4.44
CA ASP A 108 -15.86 -14.70 3.52
C ASP A 108 -17.29 -14.24 3.85
N GLN A 109 -17.66 -14.12 5.14
CA GLN A 109 -18.97 -13.55 5.53
C GLN A 109 -19.16 -12.10 5.06
N LEU A 110 -18.08 -11.32 5.00
CA LEU A 110 -18.11 -9.94 4.53
C LEU A 110 -18.41 -9.85 3.02
N LEU A 111 -17.99 -10.84 2.23
CA LEU A 111 -18.27 -10.88 0.79
C LEU A 111 -19.73 -11.26 0.48
N LEU A 112 -20.39 -11.99 1.39
CA LEU A 112 -21.75 -12.51 1.20
C LEU A 112 -22.87 -11.48 1.40
N THR A 113 -22.63 -10.42 2.17
CA THR A 113 -23.66 -9.42 2.49
C THR A 113 -23.07 -8.01 2.60
N THR A 114 -23.91 -7.00 2.33
CA THR A 114 -23.55 -5.59 2.60
C THR A 114 -23.72 -5.20 4.06
N GLN A 115 -24.45 -5.98 4.86
CA GLN A 115 -24.70 -5.64 6.25
C GLN A 115 -23.51 -5.96 7.14
N TYR A 116 -23.24 -5.13 8.17
CA TYR A 116 -22.17 -5.32 9.15
C TYR A 116 -20.77 -5.41 8.52
N ARG A 117 -20.57 -4.81 7.34
CA ARG A 117 -19.32 -4.92 6.62
C ARG A 117 -18.20 -4.22 7.38
N TYR A 118 -18.43 -3.01 7.88
CA TYR A 118 -17.41 -2.28 8.66
C TYR A 118 -17.03 -3.02 9.93
N GLU A 119 -17.99 -3.64 10.62
CA GLU A 119 -17.71 -4.42 11.83
C GLU A 119 -16.86 -5.66 11.53
N ARG A 120 -17.10 -6.36 10.42
CA ARG A 120 -16.27 -7.52 10.04
C ARG A 120 -14.87 -7.10 9.61
N MET A 121 -14.74 -6.04 8.80
CA MET A 121 -13.43 -5.49 8.43
C MET A 121 -12.61 -5.12 9.67
N GLU A 122 -13.24 -4.41 10.62
CA GLU A 122 -12.59 -4.01 11.87
C GLU A 122 -12.10 -5.22 12.68
N LYS A 123 -12.91 -6.28 12.79
CA LYS A 123 -12.52 -7.50 13.51
C LYS A 123 -11.33 -8.19 12.86
N VAL A 124 -11.27 -8.24 11.53
CA VAL A 124 -10.12 -8.78 10.80
C VAL A 124 -8.89 -7.89 11.00
N ALA A 125 -9.04 -6.57 10.82
CA ALA A 125 -7.94 -5.61 10.98
C ALA A 125 -7.35 -5.59 12.40
N LYS A 126 -8.15 -5.89 13.44
CA LYS A 126 -7.70 -5.98 14.84
C LYS A 126 -6.64 -7.06 15.08
N TYR A 127 -6.52 -8.07 14.21
CA TYR A 127 -5.42 -9.04 14.31
C TYR A 127 -4.07 -8.45 13.88
N GLY A 128 -4.04 -7.28 13.24
CA GLY A 128 -2.82 -6.59 12.86
C GLY A 128 -1.99 -7.38 11.86
N TYR A 129 -0.68 -7.43 12.04
CA TYR A 129 0.21 -8.15 11.12
C TYR A 129 0.07 -9.67 11.18
N ASP A 130 -0.67 -10.22 12.14
CA ASP A 130 -0.99 -11.65 12.14
C ASP A 130 -1.80 -12.05 10.90
N VAL A 131 -2.64 -11.18 10.35
CA VAL A 131 -3.44 -11.50 9.15
C VAL A 131 -2.83 -10.98 7.85
N LYS A 132 -1.67 -10.30 7.91
CA LYS A 132 -1.04 -9.68 6.72
C LYS A 132 -0.75 -10.70 5.62
N ASP A 133 -0.13 -11.84 5.95
CA ASP A 133 0.16 -12.91 4.97
C ASP A 133 -1.12 -13.52 4.37
N LEU A 134 -2.19 -13.62 5.17
CA LEU A 134 -3.49 -14.07 4.68
C LEU A 134 -4.09 -13.07 3.68
N LEU A 135 -4.12 -11.78 4.03
CA LEU A 135 -4.67 -10.73 3.18
C LEU A 135 -3.87 -10.55 1.89
N LEU A 136 -2.53 -10.59 1.96
CA LEU A 136 -1.66 -10.57 0.77
C LEU A 136 -1.95 -11.75 -0.15
N ARG A 137 -2.16 -12.96 0.41
CA ARG A 137 -2.54 -14.13 -0.40
C ARG A 137 -3.90 -13.95 -1.07
N LEU A 138 -4.89 -13.42 -0.35
CA LEU A 138 -6.22 -13.14 -0.90
C LEU A 138 -6.18 -12.04 -1.98
N ARG A 139 -5.32 -11.04 -1.84
CA ARG A 139 -5.16 -9.96 -2.81
C ARG A 139 -4.37 -10.38 -4.05
N ASP A 140 -3.23 -11.05 -3.85
CA ASP A 140 -2.23 -11.25 -4.91
C ASP A 140 -2.30 -12.65 -5.54
N HIS A 141 -2.95 -13.63 -4.89
CA HIS A 141 -2.94 -15.04 -5.30
C HIS A 141 -4.34 -15.66 -5.41
N THR A 142 -5.40 -14.86 -5.41
CA THR A 142 -6.74 -15.36 -5.78
C THR A 142 -6.75 -15.61 -7.29
N PRO A 143 -7.17 -16.79 -7.76
CA PRO A 143 -7.30 -17.07 -9.19
C PRO A 143 -8.26 -16.11 -9.90
N GLU A 144 -7.92 -15.64 -11.09
CA GLU A 144 -8.76 -14.70 -11.86
C GLU A 144 -10.12 -15.29 -12.27
N ASP A 145 -10.21 -16.62 -12.38
CA ASP A 145 -11.44 -17.36 -12.68
C ASP A 145 -12.31 -17.61 -11.43
N ALA A 146 -11.86 -17.20 -10.25
CA ALA A 146 -12.66 -17.30 -9.04
C ALA A 146 -13.92 -16.43 -9.15
N GLU A 147 -15.07 -16.98 -8.74
CA GLU A 147 -16.36 -16.30 -8.82
C GLU A 147 -16.38 -14.93 -8.14
N ASP A 148 -15.59 -14.76 -7.07
CA ASP A 148 -15.49 -13.54 -6.27
C ASP A 148 -14.16 -12.79 -6.39
N TYR A 149 -13.38 -13.05 -7.46
CA TYR A 149 -12.03 -12.51 -7.66
C TYR A 149 -11.92 -11.01 -7.37
N LEU A 150 -12.74 -10.16 -8.00
CA LEU A 150 -12.66 -8.70 -7.83
C LEU A 150 -13.01 -8.28 -6.40
N ALA A 151 -14.07 -8.85 -5.82
CA ALA A 151 -14.50 -8.51 -4.47
C ALA A 151 -13.48 -8.96 -3.40
N ARG A 152 -12.96 -10.17 -3.55
CA ARG A 152 -11.94 -10.75 -2.67
C ARG A 152 -10.65 -9.94 -2.69
N THR A 153 -10.16 -9.60 -3.88
CA THR A 153 -8.92 -8.83 -4.00
C THR A 153 -9.10 -7.40 -3.47
N PHE A 154 -10.20 -6.72 -3.81
CA PHE A 154 -10.50 -5.37 -3.33
C PHE A 154 -10.63 -5.30 -1.81
N HIS A 155 -11.45 -6.18 -1.19
CA HIS A 155 -11.67 -6.13 0.24
C HIS A 155 -10.45 -6.57 1.04
N ALA A 156 -9.62 -7.48 0.52
CA ALA A 156 -8.35 -7.84 1.13
C ALA A 156 -7.40 -6.62 1.17
N ASP A 157 -7.29 -5.89 0.06
CA ASP A 157 -6.49 -4.66 -0.02
C ASP A 157 -7.01 -3.55 0.90
N ALA A 158 -8.32 -3.36 0.97
CA ALA A 158 -8.94 -2.36 1.85
C ALA A 158 -8.65 -2.61 3.34
N ILE A 159 -8.75 -3.87 3.79
CA ILE A 159 -8.43 -4.27 5.18
C ILE A 159 -6.92 -4.13 5.43
N LEU A 160 -6.08 -4.57 4.49
CA LEU A 160 -4.63 -4.43 4.61
C LEU A 160 -4.22 -2.96 4.73
N GLY A 161 -4.79 -2.09 3.91
CA GLY A 161 -4.60 -0.65 4.00
C GLY A 161 -5.04 -0.07 5.34
N GLN A 162 -6.15 -0.55 5.92
CA GLN A 162 -6.58 -0.13 7.27
C GLN A 162 -5.54 -0.50 8.33
N ILE A 163 -4.98 -1.71 8.26
CA ILE A 163 -3.92 -2.17 9.18
C ILE A 163 -2.68 -1.28 9.05
N HIS A 164 -2.22 -1.02 7.83
CA HIS A 164 -1.06 -0.16 7.59
C HIS A 164 -1.28 1.26 8.11
N ARG A 165 -2.41 1.90 7.79
CA ARG A 165 -2.73 3.26 8.25
C ARG A 165 -2.82 3.35 9.78
N LEU A 166 -3.43 2.36 10.45
CA LEU A 166 -3.47 2.32 11.92
C LEU A 166 -2.06 2.29 12.52
N ARG A 167 -1.14 1.51 11.93
CA ARG A 167 0.26 1.43 12.38
C ARG A 167 1.03 2.72 12.13
N GLY A 168 0.86 3.36 10.98
CA GLY A 168 1.44 4.66 10.71
C GLY A 168 0.95 5.72 11.71
N ILE A 169 -0.35 5.75 11.97
CA ILE A 169 -0.97 6.66 12.95
C ILE A 169 -0.43 6.42 14.37
N ASP A 170 -0.25 5.16 14.80
CA ASP A 170 0.36 4.83 16.10
C ASP A 170 1.73 5.50 16.26
N LYS A 171 2.60 5.48 15.23
CA LYS A 171 3.92 6.14 15.30
C LYS A 171 3.80 7.64 15.54
N TRP A 172 2.86 8.32 14.87
CA TRP A 172 2.63 9.74 15.09
C TRP A 172 2.02 10.04 16.46
N GLN A 173 1.10 9.20 16.96
CA GLN A 173 0.55 9.36 18.31
C GLN A 173 1.61 9.18 19.39
N ARG A 174 2.47 8.16 19.25
CA ARG A 174 3.59 7.94 20.15
C ARG A 174 4.55 9.13 20.16
N LEU A 175 4.89 9.66 18.98
CA LEU A 175 5.70 10.87 18.86
C LEU A 175 5.04 12.08 19.52
N HIS A 176 3.75 12.29 19.29
CA HIS A 176 2.97 13.38 19.91
C HIS A 176 2.97 13.27 21.44
N ASN A 177 2.87 12.04 21.96
CA ASN A 177 2.90 11.74 23.40
C ASN A 177 4.32 11.72 23.98
N HIS A 178 5.31 12.30 23.30
CA HIS A 178 6.72 12.38 23.71
C HIS A 178 7.37 11.01 23.98
N GLN A 179 6.87 9.94 23.37
CA GLN A 179 7.52 8.65 23.42
C GLN A 179 8.67 8.60 22.41
N MET A 180 9.70 7.82 22.73
CA MET A 180 10.82 7.61 21.81
C MET A 180 10.35 6.81 20.58
N VAL A 181 10.48 7.42 19.41
CA VAL A 181 10.22 6.82 18.10
C VAL A 181 11.38 7.19 17.17
N LYS A 182 11.92 6.22 16.43
CA LYS A 182 13.00 6.50 15.48
C LYS A 182 12.46 7.38 14.33
N LEU A 183 13.30 8.25 13.78
CA LEU A 183 12.90 9.12 12.67
C LEU A 183 12.40 8.32 11.46
N GLU A 184 13.07 7.22 11.12
CA GLU A 184 12.67 6.34 10.03
C GLU A 184 11.29 5.71 10.21
N GLU A 185 10.86 5.43 11.45
CA GLU A 185 9.51 4.92 11.71
C GLU A 185 8.45 6.02 11.54
N VAL A 186 8.80 7.27 11.89
CA VAL A 186 7.91 8.43 11.75
C VAL A 186 7.74 8.83 10.29
N LEU A 187 8.82 8.72 9.50
CA LEU A 187 8.76 8.93 8.06
C LEU A 187 8.08 7.76 7.36
N GLY A 188 8.42 6.51 7.74
CA GLY A 188 7.77 5.29 7.27
C GLY A 188 6.27 5.24 7.56
N ALA A 189 5.77 5.98 8.56
CA ALA A 189 4.33 6.12 8.78
C ALA A 189 3.59 6.81 7.62
N TYR A 190 4.25 7.66 6.82
CA TYR A 190 3.68 8.16 5.57
C TYR A 190 3.65 7.07 4.50
N ASP A 191 4.71 6.27 4.43
CA ASP A 191 4.81 5.14 3.50
C ASP A 191 3.67 4.14 3.71
N GLU A 192 3.31 3.81 4.95
CA GLU A 192 2.19 2.90 5.28
C GLU A 192 0.85 3.28 4.62
N PHE A 193 0.63 4.55 4.29
CA PHE A 193 -0.59 4.97 3.58
C PHE A 193 -0.55 4.66 2.09
N VAL A 194 0.64 4.72 1.47
CA VAL A 194 0.84 4.62 0.02
C VAL A 194 1.40 3.27 -0.43
N LEU A 195 1.61 2.33 0.49
CA LEU A 195 2.07 0.98 0.18
C LEU A 195 1.19 0.31 -0.87
N ALA A 196 1.76 0.05 -2.05
CA ALA A 196 1.15 -0.76 -3.09
C ALA A 196 2.01 -2.01 -3.31
N GLY A 197 1.89 -3.00 -2.42
CA GLY A 197 2.62 -4.26 -2.59
C GLY A 197 2.85 -5.03 -1.29
N ALA A 198 3.81 -5.94 -1.35
CA ALA A 198 4.22 -6.82 -0.25
C ALA A 198 5.50 -6.35 0.49
N GLN A 199 6.13 -5.27 0.01
CA GLN A 199 7.35 -4.70 0.57
C GLN A 199 7.21 -3.18 0.74
N GLY A 200 8.02 -2.62 1.64
CA GLY A 200 8.12 -1.18 1.88
C GLY A 200 7.55 -0.72 3.23
N ASP A 201 7.01 -1.64 4.03
CA ASP A 201 6.51 -1.28 5.36
C ASP A 201 7.64 -0.84 6.30
N ILE A 202 7.30 -0.35 7.49
CA ILE A 202 8.30 0.13 8.45
C ILE A 202 9.32 -0.96 8.82
N GLN A 203 8.94 -2.24 8.85
CA GLN A 203 9.85 -3.36 9.15
C GLN A 203 10.77 -3.65 7.96
N ASP A 204 10.26 -3.57 6.73
CA ASP A 204 11.08 -3.67 5.52
C ASP A 204 12.12 -2.55 5.45
N ILE A 205 11.72 -1.31 5.74
CA ILE A 205 12.63 -0.15 5.77
C ILE A 205 13.74 -0.35 6.82
N ASP A 206 13.41 -0.81 8.03
CA ASP A 206 14.42 -1.04 9.09
C ASP A 206 15.40 -2.15 8.69
N ARG A 207 14.89 -3.26 8.14
CA ARG A 207 15.73 -4.35 7.61
C ARG A 207 16.65 -3.90 6.49
N GLU A 208 16.15 -3.08 5.58
CA GLU A 208 16.95 -2.57 4.47
C GLU A 208 18.06 -1.64 4.95
N PHE A 209 17.79 -0.76 5.92
CA PHE A 209 18.85 0.02 6.55
C PHE A 209 19.90 -0.83 7.28
N ASN A 210 19.49 -1.92 7.92
CA ASN A 210 20.44 -2.87 8.53
C ASN A 210 21.29 -3.57 7.47
N ARG A 211 20.68 -4.01 6.35
CA ARG A 211 21.38 -4.60 5.21
C ARG A 211 22.41 -3.64 4.62
N ILE A 212 22.01 -2.39 4.34
CA ILE A 212 22.89 -1.36 3.78
C ILE A 212 24.06 -1.08 4.74
N ALA A 213 23.80 -0.94 6.04
CA ALA A 213 24.86 -0.75 7.02
C ALA A 213 25.85 -1.93 7.05
N GLN A 214 25.35 -3.16 6.97
CA GLN A 214 26.19 -4.36 6.91
C GLN A 214 27.03 -4.41 5.63
N CYS A 215 26.48 -4.04 4.47
CA CYS A 215 27.24 -3.94 3.23
C CYS A 215 28.38 -2.93 3.36
N ILE A 216 28.11 -1.73 3.89
CA ILE A 216 29.14 -0.70 4.08
C ILE A 216 30.28 -1.18 4.99
N SER A 217 29.97 -1.78 6.14
CA SER A 217 31.00 -2.24 7.07
C SER A 217 31.82 -3.43 6.54
N THR A 218 31.30 -4.16 5.55
CA THR A 218 31.99 -5.28 4.91
C THR A 218 32.83 -4.84 3.71
N GLU A 219 32.33 -3.89 2.91
CA GLU A 219 32.97 -3.47 1.66
C GLU A 219 34.01 -2.35 1.85
N VAL A 220 33.85 -1.51 2.88
CA VAL A 220 34.82 -0.45 3.19
C VAL A 220 35.93 -1.01 4.10
N PRO A 221 37.19 -1.06 3.65
CA PRO A 221 38.30 -1.58 4.44
C PRO A 221 38.47 -0.82 5.75
N ASP A 222 38.71 -1.57 6.83
CA ASP A 222 38.99 -1.05 8.17
C ASP A 222 37.99 0.03 8.63
N PHE A 223 36.71 -0.11 8.23
CA PHE A 223 35.69 0.91 8.41
C PHE A 223 35.61 1.46 9.85
N TYR A 224 35.71 0.57 10.85
CA TYR A 224 35.64 0.96 12.26
C TYR A 224 36.93 1.59 12.80
N GLU A 225 38.05 1.49 12.09
CA GLU A 225 39.31 2.17 12.43
C GLU A 225 39.35 3.62 11.92
N LEU A 226 38.46 3.96 10.98
CA LEU A 226 38.34 5.31 10.43
C LEU A 226 37.83 6.32 11.46
N SER A 227 38.33 7.56 11.36
CA SER A 227 37.81 8.68 12.14
C SER A 227 36.32 8.91 11.88
N PRO A 228 35.55 9.47 12.84
CA PRO A 228 34.15 9.84 12.60
C PRO A 228 33.92 10.63 11.31
N ARG A 229 34.80 11.59 10.98
CA ARG A 229 34.75 12.38 9.73
C ARG A 229 34.92 11.50 8.49
N ARG A 230 35.89 10.59 8.49
CA ARG A 230 36.12 9.68 7.36
C ARG A 230 34.95 8.71 7.20
N ARG A 231 34.44 8.11 8.28
CA ARG A 231 33.23 7.26 8.22
C ARG A 231 32.04 7.99 7.62
N ALA A 232 31.79 9.24 8.02
CA ALA A 232 30.72 10.06 7.47
C ALA A 232 30.82 10.23 5.94
N VAL A 233 32.03 10.51 5.45
CA VAL A 233 32.31 10.66 4.00
C VAL A 233 32.14 9.33 3.27
N GLU A 234 32.70 8.22 3.78
CA GLU A 234 32.60 6.90 3.14
C GLU A 234 31.15 6.40 3.06
N ILE A 235 30.33 6.63 4.10
CA ILE A 235 28.90 6.31 4.08
C ILE A 235 28.19 7.10 2.98
N ALA A 236 28.42 8.41 2.90
CA ALA A 236 27.79 9.25 1.88
C ALA A 236 28.22 8.84 0.46
N GLN A 237 29.50 8.49 0.28
CA GLN A 237 30.03 8.00 -0.99
C GLN A 237 29.39 6.67 -1.40
N TYR A 238 29.31 5.70 -0.48
CA TYR A 238 28.66 4.41 -0.75
C TYR A 238 27.21 4.60 -1.18
N LEU A 239 26.42 5.35 -0.40
CA LEU A 239 25.00 5.56 -0.69
C LEU A 239 24.77 6.21 -2.05
N ARG A 240 25.62 7.17 -2.43
CA ARG A 240 25.55 7.83 -3.75
C ARG A 240 25.93 6.88 -4.87
N ASN A 241 27.00 6.09 -4.71
CA ASN A 241 27.44 5.13 -5.71
C ASN A 241 26.41 4.01 -5.93
N ALA A 242 25.71 3.62 -4.86
CA ALA A 242 24.60 2.67 -4.92
C ALA A 242 23.29 3.28 -5.46
N GLY A 243 23.24 4.58 -5.78
CA GLY A 243 22.04 5.26 -6.26
C GLY A 243 20.98 5.55 -5.19
N LEU A 244 21.20 5.19 -3.93
CA LEU A 244 20.19 5.23 -2.85
C LEU A 244 19.83 6.64 -2.35
N VAL A 245 20.55 7.67 -2.80
CA VAL A 245 20.32 9.07 -2.41
C VAL A 245 20.54 10.00 -3.60
N GLY A 246 19.90 11.17 -3.55
CA GLY A 246 19.90 12.15 -4.63
C GLY A 246 18.67 12.05 -5.53
N ASN A 247 18.75 12.76 -6.65
CA ASN A 247 17.78 12.69 -7.73
C ASN A 247 18.55 12.84 -9.07
N ASN A 248 18.40 11.84 -9.93
CA ASN A 248 19.07 11.79 -11.24
C ASN A 248 18.30 12.57 -12.32
N ASN A 249 17.03 12.92 -12.10
CA ASN A 249 16.18 13.65 -13.04
C ASN A 249 15.63 14.95 -12.41
N GLN A 250 16.15 16.10 -12.84
CA GLN A 250 15.72 17.41 -12.29
C GLN A 250 14.25 17.71 -12.55
N ASP A 251 13.66 17.19 -13.63
CA ASP A 251 12.24 17.40 -13.96
C ASP A 251 11.31 16.66 -13.00
N GLU A 252 11.81 15.63 -12.32
CA GLU A 252 11.09 14.85 -11.32
C GLU A 252 11.28 15.38 -9.89
N TYR A 253 11.95 16.52 -9.68
CA TYR A 253 12.22 17.02 -8.32
C TYR A 253 10.95 17.11 -7.45
N HIS A 254 9.85 17.61 -8.01
CA HIS A 254 8.55 17.73 -7.32
C HIS A 254 7.64 16.49 -7.48
N ALA A 255 8.18 15.36 -7.94
CA ALA A 255 7.43 14.12 -8.05
C ALA A 255 7.01 13.64 -6.65
N LEU A 256 5.74 13.24 -6.53
CA LEU A 256 5.14 12.83 -5.25
C LEU A 256 5.93 11.68 -4.60
N ARG A 257 6.39 10.71 -5.41
CA ARG A 257 7.20 9.55 -4.97
C ARG A 257 8.43 9.93 -4.14
N ASN A 258 9.05 11.08 -4.41
CA ASN A 258 10.29 11.51 -3.75
C ASN A 258 10.10 11.89 -2.27
N ASN A 259 8.86 11.89 -1.76
CA ASN A 259 8.52 12.14 -0.36
C ASN A 259 8.54 10.88 0.53
N PHE A 260 8.75 9.69 -0.03
CA PHE A 260 8.54 8.41 0.66
C PHE A 260 9.85 7.64 0.77
N LEU A 261 10.14 7.08 1.95
CA LEU A 261 11.38 6.33 2.19
C LEU A 261 11.36 4.99 1.47
N SER A 262 10.25 4.27 1.52
CA SER A 262 10.05 2.98 0.87
C SER A 262 10.32 3.10 -0.63
N LEU A 263 9.70 4.07 -1.30
CA LEU A 263 9.89 4.30 -2.74
C LEU A 263 11.32 4.73 -3.07
N ALA A 264 11.98 5.48 -2.18
CA ALA A 264 13.38 5.85 -2.36
C ALA A 264 14.35 4.67 -2.15
N LEU A 265 13.94 3.58 -1.51
CA LEU A 265 14.79 2.42 -1.20
C LEU A 265 14.53 1.24 -2.14
N PHE A 266 13.27 0.99 -2.48
CA PHE A 266 12.85 -0.24 -3.15
C PHE A 266 12.46 -0.07 -4.63
N GLU A 267 12.26 1.16 -5.10
CA GLU A 267 11.82 1.42 -6.48
C GLU A 267 12.94 2.04 -7.33
N GLU A 268 13.22 1.42 -8.47
CA GLU A 268 14.17 1.92 -9.46
C GLU A 268 13.48 2.76 -10.57
N PRO A 269 14.13 3.81 -11.11
CA PRO A 269 15.41 4.36 -10.67
C PRO A 269 15.25 5.08 -9.32
N HIS A 270 16.18 4.87 -8.38
CA HIS A 270 16.10 5.50 -7.07
C HIS A 270 16.13 7.04 -7.18
N SER A 271 15.19 7.69 -6.52
CA SER A 271 15.07 9.15 -6.49
C SER A 271 14.38 9.60 -5.21
N SER A 272 14.85 10.72 -4.65
CA SER A 272 14.28 11.28 -3.43
C SER A 272 14.51 12.78 -3.27
N LEU A 273 13.70 13.41 -2.43
CA LEU A 273 13.95 14.78 -1.99
C LEU A 273 15.15 14.83 -1.01
N PRO A 274 15.75 16.01 -0.81
CA PRO A 274 16.85 16.17 0.14
C PRO A 274 16.56 15.64 1.54
N LEU A 275 15.33 15.83 2.03
CA LEU A 275 14.93 15.36 3.37
C LEU A 275 15.05 13.84 3.49
N GLN A 276 14.52 13.11 2.50
CA GLN A 276 14.51 11.65 2.44
C GLN A 276 15.92 11.10 2.27
N SER A 277 16.72 11.67 1.36
CA SER A 277 18.15 11.32 1.22
C SER A 277 18.94 11.49 2.51
N VAL A 278 18.76 12.61 3.20
CA VAL A 278 19.46 12.86 4.46
C VAL A 278 18.93 11.93 5.57
N ALA A 279 17.64 11.59 5.57
CA ALA A 279 17.07 10.63 6.50
C ALA A 279 17.66 9.22 6.31
N ILE A 280 17.78 8.74 5.06
CA ILE A 280 18.47 7.49 4.71
C ILE A 280 19.90 7.51 5.24
N TYR A 281 20.67 8.56 4.92
CA TYR A 281 22.04 8.73 5.40
C TYR A 281 22.14 8.70 6.92
N CYS A 282 21.27 9.42 7.64
CA CYS A 282 21.30 9.47 9.11
C CYS A 282 20.88 8.14 9.75
N ALA A 283 19.95 7.40 9.13
CA ALA A 283 19.52 6.09 9.61
C ALA A 283 20.65 5.04 9.48
N VAL A 284 21.35 5.03 8.34
CA VAL A 284 22.50 4.15 8.11
C VAL A 284 23.70 4.55 8.98
N SER A 285 23.99 5.84 9.07
CA SER A 285 25.09 6.37 9.90
C SER A 285 24.95 5.99 11.38
N ARG A 286 23.74 6.06 11.93
CA ARG A 286 23.46 5.65 13.32
C ARG A 286 23.70 4.16 13.55
N ARG A 287 23.34 3.30 12.59
CA ARG A 287 23.62 1.84 12.63
C ARG A 287 25.12 1.54 12.57
N LEU A 288 25.90 2.44 11.98
CA LEU A 288 27.36 2.38 11.88
C LEU A 288 28.09 3.14 13.02
N GLY A 289 27.36 3.53 14.07
CA GLY A 289 27.92 4.12 15.29
C GLY A 289 28.26 5.61 15.20
N LEU A 290 27.72 6.35 14.22
CA LEU A 290 27.82 7.81 14.17
C LEU A 290 26.58 8.48 14.74
N ASN A 291 26.77 9.59 15.47
CA ASN A 291 25.66 10.43 15.94
C ASN A 291 25.26 11.41 14.82
N ALA A 292 24.37 10.95 13.93
CA ALA A 292 23.88 11.73 12.79
C ALA A 292 22.39 12.08 12.96
N LYS A 293 22.06 13.37 12.77
CA LYS A 293 20.68 13.89 12.83
C LYS A 293 20.45 14.89 11.70
N LEU A 294 19.18 15.14 11.35
CA LEU A 294 18.83 16.15 10.35
C LEU A 294 18.93 17.54 10.96
N SER A 295 19.20 18.55 10.14
CA SER A 295 18.98 19.97 10.47
C SER A 295 17.66 20.49 9.92
N ASN A 296 17.16 21.60 10.47
CA ASN A 296 16.00 22.31 9.92
C ASN A 296 16.42 23.53 9.11
N TYR A 297 17.35 23.31 8.18
CA TYR A 297 17.82 24.36 7.27
C TYR A 297 16.68 24.78 6.31
N PRO A 298 16.47 26.08 5.99
CA PRO A 298 15.39 26.48 5.09
C PRO A 298 15.61 26.01 3.65
N GLN A 299 14.55 25.59 2.94
CA GLN A 299 14.54 25.12 1.54
C GLN A 299 15.38 23.86 1.22
N HIS A 300 16.32 23.45 2.08
CA HIS A 300 17.14 22.23 1.92
C HIS A 300 17.32 21.52 3.27
N VAL A 301 17.86 20.30 3.33
CA VAL A 301 18.14 19.61 4.59
C VAL A 301 19.59 19.12 4.55
N HIS A 302 20.28 19.19 5.68
CA HIS A 302 21.64 18.66 5.83
C HIS A 302 21.69 17.67 6.99
N ALA A 303 22.60 16.70 6.92
CA ALA A 303 22.94 15.90 8.10
C ALA A 303 23.90 16.70 8.97
N VAL A 304 23.70 16.64 10.29
CA VAL A 304 24.62 17.10 11.30
C VAL A 304 25.19 15.87 11.98
N VAL A 305 26.51 15.67 11.84
CA VAL A 305 27.23 14.59 12.52
C VAL A 305 27.99 15.20 13.68
N THR A 306 27.78 14.66 14.89
CA THR A 306 28.44 15.13 16.11
C THR A 306 29.50 14.12 16.56
N ALA A 307 30.67 14.62 16.94
CA ALA A 307 31.74 13.79 17.49
C ALA A 307 31.29 13.08 18.78
N PRO A 308 31.73 11.83 19.01
CA PRO A 308 31.51 11.15 20.28
C PRO A 308 32.16 11.91 21.45
N PRO A 309 31.65 11.76 22.69
CA PRO A 309 32.23 12.40 23.86
C PRO A 309 33.71 12.04 24.03
N GLY A 310 34.55 13.03 24.31
CA GLY A 310 35.99 12.83 24.60
C GLY A 310 36.89 12.67 23.37
N ILE A 311 36.34 12.70 22.14
CA ILE A 311 37.12 12.72 20.89
C ILE A 311 36.62 13.81 19.93
N THR A 312 37.50 14.21 19.01
CA THR A 312 37.19 15.09 17.86
C THR A 312 36.67 14.27 16.69
N LEU A 313 36.12 14.93 15.66
CA LEU A 313 35.69 14.27 14.42
C LEU A 313 36.86 13.59 13.67
N ASP A 314 38.09 14.05 13.91
CA ASP A 314 39.31 13.45 13.35
C ASP A 314 39.91 12.34 14.24
N GLY A 315 39.22 11.95 15.31
CA GLY A 315 39.63 10.83 16.18
C GLY A 315 40.69 11.19 17.24
N ARG A 316 41.01 12.47 17.41
CA ARG A 316 41.95 12.93 18.45
C ARG A 316 41.22 13.15 19.78
N PRO A 317 41.81 12.82 20.95
CA PRO A 317 41.21 13.13 22.25
C PRO A 317 40.93 14.63 22.43
N THR A 318 39.73 14.99 22.89
CA THR A 318 39.44 16.38 23.25
C THR A 318 40.17 16.73 24.55
N ARG A 319 40.92 17.84 24.56
CA ARG A 319 41.55 18.34 25.80
C ARG A 319 40.44 18.68 26.80
N ALA A 320 40.48 18.13 28.01
CA ALA A 320 39.68 18.62 29.12
C ALA A 320 39.93 20.12 29.26
N ARG A 321 38.91 20.96 29.04
CA ARG A 321 39.06 22.42 29.18
C ARG A 321 39.40 22.69 30.66
N SER A 322 40.66 23.00 30.93
CA SER A 322 41.08 23.59 32.19
C SER A 322 40.28 24.87 32.40
N THR A 323 39.66 24.99 33.57
CA THR A 323 38.79 26.09 34.03
C THR A 323 39.54 27.42 34.20
N SER A 324 40.25 27.89 33.18
CA SER A 324 41.02 29.13 33.23
C SER A 324 41.21 29.79 31.86
N SER A 325 40.13 30.23 31.23
CA SER A 325 40.18 31.36 30.30
C SER A 325 38.78 31.94 30.11
N SER A 326 38.56 33.08 30.77
CA SER A 326 37.46 33.99 30.55
C SER A 326 37.59 34.65 29.16
N SER A 327 36.84 34.15 28.19
CA SER A 327 36.47 34.88 26.97
C SER A 327 34.98 34.68 26.77
N THR A 328 34.23 35.78 26.86
CA THR A 328 32.78 35.85 27.09
C THR A 328 31.90 35.74 25.84
N ASP A 329 32.39 35.25 24.71
CA ASP A 329 31.68 35.38 23.43
C ASP A 329 31.28 34.06 22.73
N ASP A 330 31.33 32.92 23.43
CA ASP A 330 30.83 31.64 22.89
C ASP A 330 29.74 31.08 23.82
N GLU A 331 28.48 31.44 23.54
CA GLU A 331 27.26 30.79 24.07
C GLU A 331 27.08 29.36 23.51
N SER A 332 28.15 28.65 23.16
CA SER A 332 28.09 27.24 22.81
C SER A 332 28.05 26.42 24.10
N ASP A 333 26.97 25.66 24.28
CA ASP A 333 26.82 24.67 25.35
C ASP A 333 28.15 23.93 25.61
N PRO A 334 28.71 23.97 26.83
CA PRO A 334 29.99 23.32 27.15
C PRO A 334 29.99 21.79 26.93
N ASN A 335 28.82 21.18 26.69
CA ASN A 335 28.67 19.77 26.30
C ASN A 335 28.52 19.52 24.79
N ALA A 336 28.48 20.55 23.93
CA ALA A 336 28.34 20.38 22.49
C ALA A 336 29.66 19.91 21.86
N GLY A 337 29.75 18.62 21.52
CA GLY A 337 30.87 18.05 20.76
C GLY A 337 31.02 18.71 19.38
N GLU A 338 32.23 18.60 18.80
CA GLU A 338 32.52 19.08 17.45
C GLU A 338 31.50 18.54 16.43
N THR A 339 31.04 19.38 15.50
CA THR A 339 30.04 19.01 14.50
C THR A 339 30.53 19.24 13.08
N MET A 340 30.04 18.43 12.14
CA MET A 340 30.21 18.61 10.70
C MET A 340 28.87 18.44 9.98
N HIS A 341 28.77 19.03 8.79
CA HIS A 341 27.58 18.98 7.95
C HIS A 341 27.81 18.15 6.69
N MET A 342 26.85 17.29 6.36
CA MET A 342 26.87 16.50 5.11
C MET A 342 25.63 16.79 4.28
N ASP A 343 25.79 16.81 2.96
CA ASP A 343 24.70 16.88 1.98
C ASP A 343 24.75 15.68 1.03
N PRO A 344 24.36 14.48 1.48
CA PRO A 344 24.38 13.25 0.68
C PRO A 344 23.53 13.36 -0.60
N TRP A 345 22.57 14.30 -0.65
CA TRP A 345 21.77 14.55 -1.84
C TRP A 345 22.59 15.21 -2.97
N ARG A 346 23.54 16.11 -2.64
CA ARG A 346 24.41 16.77 -3.65
C ARG A 346 25.80 16.15 -3.79
N SER A 347 26.41 15.73 -2.69
CA SER A 347 27.83 15.34 -2.67
C SER A 347 28.14 14.33 -1.56
N SER A 348 29.28 13.63 -1.67
CA SER A 348 29.80 12.77 -0.60
C SER A 348 30.74 13.50 0.36
N THR A 349 31.06 14.76 0.11
CA THR A 349 32.03 15.54 0.91
C THR A 349 31.35 16.35 2.00
N GLU A 350 32.14 16.74 2.99
CA GLU A 350 31.72 17.69 4.03
C GLU A 350 31.34 19.06 3.43
N VAL A 351 30.29 19.66 3.98
CA VAL A 351 29.81 20.98 3.61
C VAL A 351 30.43 22.03 4.53
N ASP A 352 31.02 23.07 3.95
CA ASP A 352 31.61 24.17 4.71
C ASP A 352 30.55 24.93 5.52
N PRO A 353 30.67 25.02 6.86
CA PRO A 353 29.75 25.79 7.70
C PRO A 353 29.68 27.28 7.34
N GLN A 354 30.77 27.87 6.81
CA GLN A 354 30.78 29.28 6.40
C GLN A 354 29.87 29.50 5.19
N TYR A 355 29.88 28.56 4.24
CA TYR A 355 28.97 28.57 3.10
C TYR A 355 27.50 28.53 3.54
N LEU A 356 27.17 27.65 4.51
CA LEU A 356 25.81 27.55 5.05
C LEU A 356 25.36 28.85 5.74
N ARG A 357 26.23 29.47 6.55
CA ARG A 357 25.93 30.77 7.21
C ARG A 357 25.74 31.89 6.19
N ALA A 358 26.61 31.96 5.18
CA ALA A 358 26.48 32.95 4.11
C ALA A 358 25.16 32.80 3.35
N ARG A 359 24.74 31.57 3.07
CA ARG A 359 23.46 31.30 2.41
C ARG A 359 22.25 31.63 3.29
N LEU A 360 22.30 31.39 4.60
CA LEU A 360 21.25 31.84 5.53
C LEU A 360 21.10 33.37 5.53
N LEU A 361 22.22 34.11 5.51
CA LEU A 361 22.21 35.58 5.38
C LEU A 361 21.55 36.01 4.07
N GLN A 362 21.91 35.39 2.95
CA GLN A 362 21.32 35.68 1.64
C GLN A 362 19.82 35.40 1.57
N MET A 363 19.34 34.38 2.30
CA MET A 363 17.93 34.03 2.40
C MET A 363 17.15 34.95 3.35
N GLY A 364 17.81 35.93 3.99
CA GLY A 364 17.18 36.85 4.93
C GLY A 364 16.92 36.26 6.32
N ALA A 365 17.53 35.11 6.66
CA ALA A 365 17.38 34.52 7.98
C ALA A 365 18.15 35.36 9.03
N PRO A 366 17.49 35.81 10.12
CA PRO A 366 18.14 36.58 11.17
C PRO A 366 19.32 35.82 11.80
N SER A 367 20.44 36.52 12.09
CA SER A 367 21.66 35.89 12.62
C SER A 367 21.44 35.09 13.90
N HIS A 368 20.52 35.53 14.77
CA HIS A 368 20.18 34.81 16.00
C HIS A 368 19.51 33.43 15.76
N GLN A 369 18.98 33.18 14.55
CA GLN A 369 18.36 31.90 14.18
C GLN A 369 19.33 30.95 13.46
N HIS A 370 20.54 31.41 13.12
CA HIS A 370 21.48 30.59 12.34
C HIS A 370 21.89 29.31 13.09
N ILE A 371 22.14 29.42 14.39
CA ILE A 371 22.48 28.27 15.22
C ILE A 371 21.36 27.23 15.17
N GLN A 372 20.10 27.65 15.26
CA GLN A 372 18.94 26.75 15.19
C GLN A 372 18.86 26.03 13.83
N HIS A 373 19.14 26.72 12.72
CA HIS A 373 19.12 26.10 11.38
C HIS A 373 20.28 25.15 11.10
N LEU A 374 21.42 25.37 11.75
CA LEU A 374 22.62 24.53 11.58
C LEU A 374 22.69 23.38 12.61
N SER A 375 21.91 23.46 13.68
CA SER A 375 21.85 22.44 14.72
C SER A 375 20.94 21.27 14.32
N PRO A 376 21.08 20.10 14.99
CA PRO A 376 20.10 19.03 14.90
C PRO A 376 18.70 19.51 15.22
N THR A 377 17.71 19.04 14.45
CA THR A 377 16.30 19.34 14.68
C THR A 377 15.54 18.16 15.28
N SER A 378 14.31 18.42 15.73
CA SER A 378 13.45 17.41 16.33
C SER A 378 12.84 16.49 15.26
N THR A 379 12.53 15.25 15.64
CA THR A 379 11.77 14.32 14.79
C THR A 379 10.41 14.91 14.39
N LEU A 380 9.77 15.66 15.29
CA LEU A 380 8.50 16.33 15.05
C LEU A 380 8.58 17.36 13.92
N ASP A 381 9.62 18.20 13.92
CA ASP A 381 9.82 19.22 12.89
C ASP A 381 10.02 18.60 11.50
N ILE A 382 10.79 17.51 11.42
CA ILE A 382 11.00 16.77 10.17
C ILE A 382 9.71 16.11 9.70
N ALA A 383 8.92 15.54 10.61
CA ALA A 383 7.63 14.94 10.28
C ALA A 383 6.67 16.00 9.71
N LEU A 384 6.53 17.15 10.36
CA LEU A 384 5.69 18.25 9.88
C LEU A 384 6.18 18.84 8.55
N ARG A 385 7.50 18.90 8.35
CA ARG A 385 8.09 19.31 7.07
C ARG A 385 7.78 18.32 5.95
N THR A 386 7.81 17.03 6.24
CA THR A 386 7.43 15.97 5.28
C THR A 386 5.98 16.10 4.87
N SER A 387 5.07 16.31 5.84
CA SER A 387 3.65 16.56 5.56
C SER A 387 3.45 17.76 4.61
N ARG A 388 4.16 18.87 4.85
CA ARG A 388 4.11 20.05 3.96
C ARG A 388 4.64 19.75 2.56
N ASN A 389 5.74 19.01 2.43
CA ASN A 389 6.28 18.62 1.13
C ASN A 389 5.28 17.76 0.34
N ILE A 390 4.60 16.81 1.01
CA ILE A 390 3.53 16.00 0.41
C ILE A 390 2.37 16.90 -0.02
N MET A 391 1.91 17.81 0.85
CA MET A 391 0.82 18.74 0.55
C MET A 391 1.14 19.57 -0.71
N THR A 392 2.34 20.15 -0.79
CA THR A 392 2.79 20.91 -1.97
C THR A 392 2.86 20.04 -3.21
N SER A 393 3.42 18.83 -3.11
CA SER A 393 3.53 17.91 -4.25
C SER A 393 2.16 17.54 -4.83
N VAL A 394 1.17 17.25 -3.95
CA VAL A 394 -0.21 16.94 -4.36
C VAL A 394 -0.94 18.17 -4.93
N GLN A 395 -0.74 19.36 -4.36
CA GLN A 395 -1.35 20.59 -4.89
C GLN A 395 -0.81 20.94 -6.28
N SER A 396 0.52 20.97 -6.45
CA SER A 396 1.16 21.21 -7.74
C SER A 396 0.78 20.14 -8.79
N PHE A 397 0.51 18.92 -8.33
CA PHE A 397 -0.02 17.87 -9.19
C PHE A 397 -1.44 18.19 -9.69
N ARG A 398 -2.36 18.52 -8.77
CA ARG A 398 -3.77 18.84 -9.08
C ARG A 398 -3.88 20.08 -9.98
N GLU A 399 -3.03 21.09 -9.79
CA GLU A 399 -2.98 22.30 -10.62
C GLU A 399 -2.56 22.02 -12.06
N ARG A 400 -1.53 21.18 -12.27
CA ARG A 400 -1.09 20.76 -13.60
C ARG A 400 -2.19 20.02 -14.36
N HIS A 401 -2.95 19.16 -13.65
CA HIS A 401 -4.04 18.38 -14.22
C HIS A 401 -5.27 19.23 -14.57
N ARG A 402 -5.64 20.21 -13.74
CA ARG A 402 -6.74 21.14 -14.08
C ARG A 402 -6.47 21.95 -15.36
N SER A 403 -5.19 22.22 -15.65
CA SER A 403 -4.78 23.04 -16.79
C SER A 403 -4.77 22.25 -18.12
N HIS A 404 -4.74 20.92 -18.09
CA HIS A 404 -4.72 20.05 -19.27
C HIS A 404 -5.96 19.15 -19.28
N ALA A 405 -7.09 19.68 -19.74
CA ALA A 405 -8.40 18.99 -19.74
C ALA A 405 -8.45 17.68 -20.56
N ASN A 406 -7.42 17.38 -21.35
CA ASN A 406 -7.33 16.21 -22.24
C ASN A 406 -6.05 15.36 -22.04
N ALA A 407 -5.26 15.59 -20.98
CA ALA A 407 -4.17 14.67 -20.70
C ALA A 407 -4.77 13.35 -20.20
N SER A 408 -4.55 12.26 -20.95
CA SER A 408 -4.87 10.90 -20.51
C SER A 408 -4.48 10.74 -19.04
N THR A 409 -5.34 10.08 -18.25
CA THR A 409 -5.15 9.76 -16.82
C THR A 409 -3.93 8.85 -16.62
N SER A 410 -2.74 9.40 -16.87
CA SER A 410 -1.46 8.73 -16.70
C SER A 410 -1.40 8.18 -15.29
N HIS A 411 -0.88 6.98 -15.15
CA HIS A 411 -0.73 6.31 -13.86
C HIS A 411 0.17 7.14 -12.95
N HIS A 412 -0.35 7.58 -11.81
CA HIS A 412 0.45 8.30 -10.81
C HIS A 412 0.67 7.38 -9.62
N TYR A 413 1.92 6.98 -9.47
CA TYR A 413 2.41 6.20 -8.37
C TYR A 413 3.33 7.09 -7.51
N PRO A 414 3.12 7.19 -6.19
CA PRO A 414 2.07 6.54 -5.39
C PRO A 414 0.66 7.15 -5.56
N ASP A 415 -0.36 6.48 -5.01
CA ASP A 415 -1.75 6.99 -4.97
C ASP A 415 -1.80 8.36 -4.26
N ILE A 416 -2.24 9.37 -4.99
CA ILE A 416 -2.31 10.76 -4.54
C ILE A 416 -3.31 10.95 -3.40
N GLU A 417 -4.42 10.24 -3.44
CA GLU A 417 -5.45 10.32 -2.41
C GLU A 417 -4.96 9.65 -1.11
N ALA A 418 -4.18 8.57 -1.23
CA ALA A 418 -3.50 7.97 -0.08
C ALA A 418 -2.47 8.93 0.55
N ALA A 419 -1.64 9.57 -0.28
CA ALA A 419 -0.65 10.54 0.19
C ALA A 419 -1.30 11.77 0.85
N TRP A 420 -2.39 12.30 0.28
CA TRP A 420 -3.15 13.39 0.86
C TRP A 420 -3.77 12.99 2.21
N TYR A 421 -4.25 11.75 2.32
CA TYR A 421 -4.81 11.26 3.58
C TYR A 421 -3.76 11.14 4.68
N ALA A 422 -2.56 10.64 4.35
CA ALA A 422 -1.42 10.58 5.26
C ALA A 422 -1.05 11.97 5.79
N MET A 423 -1.02 12.96 4.88
CA MET A 423 -0.74 14.36 5.20
C MET A 423 -1.78 14.92 6.18
N LEU A 424 -3.08 14.70 5.93
CA LEU A 424 -4.17 15.17 6.80
C LEU A 424 -4.10 14.56 8.20
N TRP A 425 -3.93 13.23 8.30
CA TRP A 425 -3.80 12.54 9.58
C TRP A 425 -2.58 13.02 10.36
N SER A 426 -1.42 13.13 9.70
CA SER A 426 -0.20 13.63 10.32
C SER A 426 -0.37 15.04 10.86
N MET A 427 -0.94 15.97 10.07
CA MET A 427 -1.18 17.35 10.51
C MET A 427 -2.16 17.44 11.68
N LEU A 428 -3.16 16.57 11.71
CA LEU A 428 -4.15 16.49 12.78
C LEU A 428 -3.52 16.01 14.10
N ILE A 429 -2.68 14.97 14.02
CA ILE A 429 -2.07 14.31 15.18
C ILE A 429 -0.88 15.10 15.71
N LEU A 430 0.08 15.43 14.84
CA LEU A 430 1.39 15.93 15.25
C LEU A 430 1.37 17.36 15.79
N GLY A 431 0.28 18.12 15.58
CA GLY A 431 -0.01 19.35 16.32
C GLY A 431 1.13 20.37 16.37
N ASP A 432 1.10 21.19 17.41
CA ASP A 432 2.20 22.09 17.80
C ASP A 432 2.39 21.94 19.30
N HIS A 433 3.52 22.42 19.83
CA HIS A 433 3.84 22.42 21.26
C HIS A 433 2.83 23.22 22.10
N ASN A 434 2.05 24.10 21.44
CA ASN A 434 0.97 24.87 22.05
C ASN A 434 -0.40 24.19 21.83
N PRO A 435 -1.13 23.79 22.89
CA PRO A 435 -2.44 23.16 22.79
C PRO A 435 -3.48 23.98 22.01
N ARG A 436 -3.48 25.31 22.11
CA ARG A 436 -4.43 26.17 21.37
C ARG A 436 -4.14 26.16 19.86
N SER A 437 -2.87 26.25 19.49
CA SER A 437 -2.42 26.16 18.10
C SER A 437 -2.70 24.77 17.51
N SER A 438 -2.53 23.72 18.32
CA SER A 438 -2.86 22.35 17.96
C SER A 438 -4.36 22.19 17.67
N LEU A 439 -5.23 22.65 18.58
CA LEU A 439 -6.69 22.59 18.36
C LEU A 439 -7.14 23.40 17.14
N HIS A 440 -6.58 24.58 16.93
CA HIS A 440 -6.89 25.39 15.74
C HIS A 440 -6.54 24.67 14.45
N ARG A 441 -5.36 24.05 14.37
CA ARG A 441 -4.96 23.23 13.22
C ARG A 441 -5.89 22.03 13.05
N ARG A 442 -6.24 21.34 14.14
CA ARG A 442 -7.17 20.21 14.09
C ARG A 442 -8.53 20.60 13.48
N ARG A 443 -9.07 21.75 13.87
CA ARG A 443 -10.30 22.32 13.30
C ARG A 443 -10.19 22.62 11.81
N GLN A 444 -9.04 23.13 11.36
CA GLN A 444 -8.81 23.39 9.94
C GLN A 444 -8.71 22.11 9.11
N CYS A 445 -8.05 21.08 9.64
CA CYS A 445 -7.86 19.80 8.93
C CYS A 445 -9.09 18.90 8.96
N LEU A 446 -9.92 18.95 10.01
CA LEU A 446 -11.01 18.00 10.24
C LEU A 446 -12.01 17.90 9.07
N PRO A 447 -12.55 18.99 8.50
CA PRO A 447 -13.52 18.88 7.40
C PRO A 447 -12.96 18.14 6.19
N TYR A 448 -11.71 18.46 5.80
CA TYR A 448 -11.03 17.81 4.68
C TYR A 448 -10.77 16.33 4.98
N LEU A 449 -10.41 15.99 6.22
CA LEU A 449 -10.20 14.60 6.62
C LEU A 449 -11.49 13.78 6.57
N ILE A 450 -12.61 14.36 7.01
CA ILE A 450 -13.92 13.69 6.96
C ILE A 450 -14.40 13.51 5.52
N GLU A 451 -14.30 14.53 4.68
CA GLU A 451 -14.63 14.44 3.26
C GLU A 451 -13.79 13.35 2.56
N HIS A 452 -12.49 13.33 2.82
CA HIS A 452 -11.56 12.37 2.25
C HIS A 452 -11.85 10.93 2.70
N PHE A 453 -12.11 10.76 4.00
CA PHE A 453 -12.54 9.48 4.58
C PHE A 453 -13.82 8.96 3.91
N GLN A 454 -14.86 9.79 3.80
CA GLN A 454 -16.15 9.37 3.24
C GLN A 454 -16.04 9.00 1.76
N THR A 455 -15.20 9.72 1.02
CA THR A 455 -15.05 9.56 -0.43
C THR A 455 -14.16 8.36 -0.78
N HIS A 456 -12.99 8.24 -0.13
CA HIS A 456 -11.93 7.33 -0.57
C HIS A 456 -11.70 6.14 0.36
N TYR A 457 -11.93 6.30 1.68
CA TYR A 457 -11.60 5.28 2.68
C TYR A 457 -12.73 5.03 3.71
N PRO A 458 -13.99 4.79 3.28
CA PRO A 458 -15.12 4.66 4.21
C PRO A 458 -15.01 3.49 5.19
N TRP A 459 -14.17 2.50 4.88
CA TRP A 459 -13.85 1.38 5.78
C TRP A 459 -12.98 1.78 6.99
N ASP A 460 -12.36 2.96 6.97
CA ASP A 460 -11.60 3.50 8.11
C ASP A 460 -12.48 4.11 9.20
N LEU A 461 -13.79 3.86 9.17
CA LEU A 461 -14.71 4.27 10.21
C LEU A 461 -14.24 3.93 11.64
N PRO A 462 -13.62 2.76 11.92
CA PRO A 462 -13.07 2.47 13.24
C PRO A 462 -11.94 3.42 13.66
N LEU A 463 -11.14 3.92 12.71
CA LEU A 463 -10.09 4.92 12.98
C LEU A 463 -10.72 6.26 13.36
N ILE A 464 -11.75 6.68 12.63
CA ILE A 464 -12.53 7.89 12.93
C ILE A 464 -13.16 7.79 14.32
N GLU A 465 -13.80 6.67 14.62
CA GLU A 465 -14.49 6.39 15.88
C GLU A 465 -13.56 6.38 17.09
N THR A 466 -12.39 5.76 16.96
CA THR A 466 -11.50 5.54 18.11
C THR A 466 -10.53 6.69 18.33
N LEU A 467 -10.03 7.30 17.25
CA LEU A 467 -8.88 8.21 17.33
C LEU A 467 -9.28 9.68 17.38
N LEU A 468 -10.37 10.08 16.71
CA LEU A 468 -10.73 11.50 16.61
C LEU A 468 -11.44 12.06 17.86
N PRO A 469 -12.48 11.42 18.42
CA PRO A 469 -13.21 12.01 19.55
C PRO A 469 -12.33 12.43 20.74
N PRO A 470 -11.30 11.64 21.15
CA PRO A 470 -10.40 12.05 22.23
C PRO A 470 -9.63 13.35 21.93
N MET A 471 -9.33 13.65 20.66
CA MET A 471 -8.60 14.86 20.25
C MET A 471 -9.44 16.14 20.37
N PHE A 472 -10.76 16.00 20.45
CA PHE A 472 -11.75 17.07 20.57
C PHE A 472 -12.55 16.93 21.87
N ALA A 473 -11.95 16.35 22.90
CA ALA A 473 -12.60 16.20 24.19
C ALA A 473 -13.08 17.57 24.70
N ASN A 474 -14.37 17.65 25.05
CA ASN A 474 -15.08 18.86 25.48
C ASN A 474 -15.36 19.91 24.37
N GLU A 475 -15.13 19.58 23.10
CA GLU A 475 -15.46 20.45 21.96
C GLU A 475 -16.69 19.92 21.21
N ASN A 476 -17.40 20.79 20.48
CA ASN A 476 -18.61 20.41 19.72
C ASN A 476 -18.33 19.36 18.63
N GLU A 477 -17.12 19.39 18.08
CA GLU A 477 -16.64 18.46 17.06
C GLU A 477 -16.73 17.00 17.52
N ALA A 478 -16.54 16.69 18.80
CA ALA A 478 -16.70 15.32 19.31
C ALA A 478 -18.14 14.80 19.18
N ASN A 479 -19.14 15.67 19.35
CA ASN A 479 -20.55 15.31 19.16
C ASN A 479 -20.85 15.10 17.68
N VAL A 480 -20.35 15.97 16.80
CA VAL A 480 -20.49 15.83 15.33
C VAL A 480 -19.90 14.51 14.85
N LEU A 481 -18.70 14.18 15.32
CA LEU A 481 -18.03 12.91 15.03
C LEU A 481 -18.84 11.70 15.52
N SER A 482 -19.40 11.78 16.73
CA SER A 482 -20.24 10.71 17.28
C SER A 482 -21.50 10.49 16.43
N HIS A 483 -22.17 11.55 15.99
CA HIS A 483 -23.33 11.45 15.10
C HIS A 483 -22.95 10.86 13.73
N LEU A 484 -21.82 11.27 13.16
CA LEU A 484 -21.30 10.71 11.91
C LEU A 484 -21.06 9.20 12.06
N VAL A 485 -20.37 8.77 13.13
CA VAL A 485 -20.10 7.36 13.38
C VAL A 485 -21.39 6.56 13.54
N VAL A 486 -22.33 7.05 14.35
CA VAL A 486 -23.63 6.39 14.55
C VAL A 486 -24.39 6.28 13.22
N ALA A 487 -24.39 7.31 12.38
CA ALA A 487 -25.03 7.28 11.08
C ALA A 487 -24.42 6.20 10.19
N HIS A 488 -23.09 6.17 10.02
CA HIS A 488 -22.40 5.16 9.22
C HIS A 488 -22.64 3.74 9.74
N ARG A 489 -22.53 3.50 11.05
CA ARG A 489 -22.80 2.19 11.67
C ARG A 489 -24.25 1.76 11.50
N SER A 490 -25.20 2.70 11.60
CA SER A 490 -26.63 2.40 11.43
C SER A 490 -26.93 2.02 9.98
N THR A 491 -26.38 2.77 9.01
CA THR A 491 -26.50 2.45 7.58
C THR A 491 -25.88 1.09 7.25
N ASP A 492 -24.71 0.76 7.80
CA ASP A 492 -24.05 -0.54 7.61
C ASP A 492 -24.84 -1.70 8.24
N ARG A 493 -25.58 -1.47 9.33
CA ARG A 493 -26.42 -2.51 9.97
C ARG A 493 -27.74 -2.71 9.26
N THR A 494 -28.34 -1.66 8.72
CA THR A 494 -29.67 -1.72 8.14
C THR A 494 -29.64 -2.49 6.82
N ARG A 495 -30.47 -3.54 6.73
CA ARG A 495 -30.67 -4.25 5.46
C ARG A 495 -31.31 -3.28 4.48
N LYS A 496 -30.68 -3.05 3.34
CA LYS A 496 -31.30 -2.29 2.25
C LYS A 496 -32.55 -3.03 1.77
N ALA A 497 -33.65 -2.32 1.62
CA ALA A 497 -34.86 -2.89 1.06
C ALA A 497 -34.57 -3.30 -0.40
N PRO A 498 -34.92 -4.54 -0.83
CA PRO A 498 -34.72 -4.94 -2.21
C PRO A 498 -35.46 -4.00 -3.14
N GLN A 499 -34.75 -3.39 -4.09
CA GLN A 499 -35.37 -2.60 -5.15
C GLN A 499 -35.84 -3.56 -6.24
N HIS A 500 -37.03 -4.13 -6.04
CA HIS A 500 -37.69 -4.93 -7.07
C HIS A 500 -38.05 -4.06 -8.26
N ARG A 501 -37.59 -4.46 -9.44
CA ARG A 501 -37.84 -3.73 -10.67
C ARG A 501 -39.08 -4.29 -11.34
N ASN A 502 -40.07 -3.43 -11.59
CA ASN A 502 -41.23 -3.84 -12.39
C ASN A 502 -40.74 -4.22 -13.80
N PRO A 503 -41.19 -5.34 -14.39
CA PRO A 503 -40.81 -5.73 -15.76
C PRO A 503 -40.88 -4.57 -16.77
N ARG A 504 -41.89 -3.70 -16.63
CA ARG A 504 -42.11 -2.55 -17.51
C ARG A 504 -41.05 -1.45 -17.38
N THR A 505 -40.49 -1.23 -16.19
CA THR A 505 -39.41 -0.25 -15.97
C THR A 505 -38.04 -0.83 -16.31
N LYS A 506 -37.89 -2.16 -16.21
CA LYS A 506 -36.68 -2.86 -16.68
C LYS A 506 -36.56 -2.84 -18.20
N GLU A 507 -37.68 -2.94 -18.92
CA GLU A 507 -37.73 -2.81 -20.38
C GLU A 507 -37.46 -1.37 -20.87
N SER A 508 -37.65 -0.35 -20.02
CA SER A 508 -37.47 1.07 -20.39
C SER A 508 -36.04 1.59 -20.29
N VAL A 509 -35.11 0.82 -19.69
CA VAL A 509 -33.70 1.19 -19.55
C VAL A 509 -32.82 0.33 -20.46
N ARG A 510 -31.86 0.98 -21.13
CA ARG A 510 -30.99 0.33 -22.10
C ARG A 510 -29.84 -0.47 -21.48
N TYR A 511 -29.27 0.02 -20.38
CA TYR A 511 -28.05 -0.53 -19.80
C TYR A 511 -28.33 -1.21 -18.45
N LYS A 512 -27.60 -2.30 -18.17
CA LYS A 512 -27.73 -3.04 -16.91
C LYS A 512 -26.71 -2.54 -15.88
N ILE A 513 -26.94 -2.88 -14.61
CA ILE A 513 -25.88 -2.78 -13.60
C ILE A 513 -24.70 -3.65 -14.06
N GLY A 514 -23.49 -3.14 -13.86
CA GLY A 514 -22.24 -3.78 -14.29
C GLY A 514 -21.81 -3.45 -15.71
N THR A 515 -22.62 -2.70 -16.47
CA THR A 515 -22.23 -2.25 -17.82
C THR A 515 -20.96 -1.40 -17.74
N TRP A 516 -19.89 -1.82 -18.41
CA TRP A 516 -18.70 -0.99 -18.67
C TRP A 516 -19.06 0.00 -19.77
N MET A 517 -18.68 1.26 -19.59
CA MET A 517 -19.11 2.32 -20.50
C MET A 517 -18.10 3.45 -20.62
N ARG A 518 -18.26 4.20 -21.72
CA ARG A 518 -17.58 5.48 -21.98
C ARG A 518 -18.61 6.60 -22.09
N HIS A 519 -18.32 7.73 -21.45
CA HIS A 519 -19.19 8.91 -21.56
C HIS A 519 -19.00 9.61 -22.90
N LYS A 520 -20.06 9.69 -23.70
CA LYS A 520 -20.05 10.20 -25.09
C LYS A 520 -19.41 11.59 -25.24
N ARG A 521 -19.71 12.51 -24.32
CA ARG A 521 -19.20 13.90 -24.37
C ARG A 521 -17.83 14.10 -23.73
N PHE A 522 -17.53 13.36 -22.67
CA PHE A 522 -16.39 13.64 -21.77
C PHE A 522 -15.29 12.59 -21.87
N GLY A 523 -15.53 11.49 -22.59
CA GLY A 523 -14.53 10.46 -22.90
C GLY A 523 -14.12 9.55 -21.74
N TYR A 524 -14.47 9.89 -20.49
CA TYR A 524 -14.12 9.06 -19.33
C TYR A 524 -14.83 7.71 -19.35
N GLU A 525 -14.17 6.69 -18.81
CA GLU A 525 -14.72 5.36 -18.65
C GLU A 525 -15.22 5.12 -17.23
N GLY A 526 -16.14 4.17 -17.10
CA GLY A 526 -16.71 3.80 -15.81
C GLY A 526 -17.60 2.57 -15.92
N PHE A 527 -18.23 2.22 -14.79
CA PHE A 527 -19.23 1.15 -14.74
C PHE A 527 -20.50 1.58 -14.01
N VAL A 528 -21.63 1.03 -14.45
CA VAL A 528 -22.95 1.31 -13.89
C VAL A 528 -23.15 0.53 -12.58
N VAL A 529 -23.47 1.23 -11.49
CA VAL A 529 -23.79 0.62 -10.17
C VAL A 529 -25.26 0.74 -9.78
N GLY A 530 -26.05 1.51 -10.53
CA GLY A 530 -27.48 1.68 -10.31
C GLY A 530 -28.11 2.54 -11.40
N TRP A 531 -29.43 2.62 -11.44
CA TRP A 531 -30.16 3.48 -12.38
C TRP A 531 -31.54 3.86 -11.88
N ASP A 532 -32.08 4.93 -12.46
CA ASP A 532 -33.47 5.38 -12.35
C ASP A 532 -34.09 5.41 -13.76
N ALA A 533 -35.34 4.96 -13.90
CA ALA A 533 -36.03 4.91 -15.19
C ALA A 533 -36.33 6.32 -15.77
N THR A 534 -36.33 7.32 -14.90
CA THR A 534 -36.50 8.74 -15.20
C THR A 534 -35.58 9.55 -14.28
N CYS A 535 -35.26 10.79 -14.63
CA CYS A 535 -34.40 11.64 -13.82
C CYS A 535 -34.95 11.84 -12.39
N GLY A 536 -34.22 11.36 -11.38
CA GLY A 536 -34.54 11.51 -9.96
C GLY A 536 -33.79 12.66 -9.26
N ALA A 537 -32.98 13.42 -10.00
CA ALA A 537 -32.18 14.52 -9.45
C ALA A 537 -33.02 15.76 -9.08
N GLU A 538 -32.52 16.57 -8.14
CA GLU A 538 -33.14 17.83 -7.75
C GLU A 538 -33.16 18.86 -8.89
N GLU A 539 -34.15 19.77 -8.86
CA GLU A 539 -34.39 20.76 -9.92
C GLU A 539 -33.15 21.61 -10.25
N ARG A 540 -32.43 22.06 -9.22
CA ARG A 540 -31.20 22.84 -9.39
C ARG A 540 -30.14 22.09 -10.18
N TRP A 541 -30.02 20.77 -9.98
CA TRP A 541 -29.08 19.94 -10.72
C TRP A 541 -29.54 19.75 -12.16
N VAL A 542 -30.84 19.54 -12.38
CA VAL A 542 -31.45 19.44 -13.71
C VAL A 542 -31.17 20.69 -14.54
N GLU A 543 -31.38 21.87 -13.96
CA GLU A 543 -31.08 23.16 -14.60
C GLU A 543 -29.58 23.30 -14.92
N GLN A 544 -28.71 23.01 -13.93
CA GLN A 544 -27.26 23.12 -14.08
C GLN A 544 -26.72 22.20 -15.18
N MET A 545 -27.25 20.98 -15.26
CA MET A 545 -26.84 19.97 -16.24
C MET A 545 -27.64 20.03 -17.55
N ARG A 546 -28.60 20.98 -17.65
CA ARG A 546 -29.47 21.21 -18.81
C ARG A 546 -30.18 19.94 -19.28
N VAL A 547 -30.69 19.17 -18.32
CA VAL A 547 -31.36 17.90 -18.63
C VAL A 547 -32.56 18.09 -19.54
N ASP A 548 -33.28 19.20 -19.46
CA ASP A 548 -34.45 19.44 -20.31
C ASP A 548 -34.11 19.73 -21.78
N GLU A 549 -32.86 20.05 -22.09
CA GLU A 549 -32.37 20.25 -23.47
C GLU A 549 -31.97 18.94 -24.16
N LEU A 550 -31.98 17.83 -23.43
CA LEU A 550 -31.65 16.49 -23.90
C LEU A 550 -32.76 15.90 -24.79
N SER A 551 -32.41 14.96 -25.68
CA SER A 551 -33.35 14.47 -26.72
C SER A 551 -34.62 13.84 -26.14
N ARG A 552 -34.51 13.17 -24.99
CA ARG A 552 -35.61 12.60 -24.20
C ARG A 552 -35.79 13.26 -22.84
N GLY A 553 -35.10 14.37 -22.59
CA GLY A 553 -35.20 15.13 -21.36
C GLY A 553 -35.04 14.27 -20.10
N ARG A 554 -35.98 14.47 -19.16
CA ARG A 554 -36.09 13.71 -17.91
C ARG A 554 -36.70 12.31 -18.06
N GLU A 555 -37.30 12.00 -19.21
CA GLU A 555 -38.04 10.74 -19.45
C GLU A 555 -37.17 9.59 -19.98
N GLN A 556 -35.85 9.80 -20.09
CA GLN A 556 -34.90 8.72 -20.33
C GLN A 556 -34.37 8.14 -19.01
N GLY A 557 -33.72 6.98 -19.11
CA GLY A 557 -32.99 6.39 -18.00
C GLY A 557 -31.80 7.27 -17.56
N PHE A 558 -31.53 7.28 -16.27
CA PHE A 558 -30.35 7.89 -15.68
C PHE A 558 -29.59 6.87 -14.86
N TYR A 559 -28.26 6.90 -14.91
CA TYR A 559 -27.41 5.86 -14.37
C TYR A 559 -26.45 6.44 -13.33
N ASN A 560 -26.30 5.74 -12.22
CA ASN A 560 -25.24 5.96 -11.24
C ASN A 560 -24.00 5.21 -11.73
N VAL A 561 -22.96 5.98 -12.08
CA VAL A 561 -21.72 5.48 -12.67
C VAL A 561 -20.58 5.74 -11.72
N VAL A 562 -19.74 4.73 -11.50
CA VAL A 562 -18.41 4.93 -10.90
C VAL A 562 -17.42 5.13 -12.03
N ALA A 563 -16.85 6.33 -12.11
CA ALA A 563 -15.83 6.68 -13.08
C ALA A 563 -14.44 6.16 -12.67
N ASP A 564 -13.52 6.08 -13.61
CA ASP A 564 -12.12 5.65 -13.41
C ASP A 564 -11.36 6.48 -12.34
N ASP A 565 -11.78 7.71 -12.07
CA ASP A 565 -11.28 8.59 -11.02
C ASP A 565 -11.89 8.34 -9.62
N LYS A 566 -12.67 7.25 -9.46
CA LYS A 566 -13.40 6.84 -8.24
C LYS A 566 -14.62 7.71 -7.92
N THR A 567 -14.97 8.72 -8.73
CA THR A 567 -16.15 9.56 -8.47
C THR A 567 -17.44 8.88 -8.92
N ILE A 568 -18.53 9.12 -8.17
CA ILE A 568 -19.86 8.69 -8.56
C ILE A 568 -20.53 9.81 -9.35
N ARG A 569 -21.03 9.51 -10.55
CA ARG A 569 -21.63 10.46 -11.48
C ARG A 569 -23.02 9.99 -11.88
N TYR A 570 -23.95 10.93 -12.03
CA TYR A 570 -25.31 10.67 -12.49
C TYR A 570 -25.42 11.04 -13.97
N VAL A 571 -25.66 10.04 -14.81
CA VAL A 571 -25.45 10.13 -16.28
C VAL A 571 -26.72 9.75 -17.02
N ALA A 572 -27.17 10.61 -17.94
CA ALA A 572 -28.30 10.35 -18.83
C ALA A 572 -27.99 9.22 -19.84
N GLU A 573 -28.99 8.40 -20.17
CA GLU A 573 -28.85 7.25 -21.09
C GLU A 573 -28.19 7.59 -22.43
N GLU A 574 -28.57 8.70 -23.06
CA GLU A 574 -28.03 9.08 -24.37
C GLU A 574 -26.54 9.48 -24.35
N ASN A 575 -25.98 9.74 -23.17
CA ASN A 575 -24.59 10.09 -22.97
C ASN A 575 -23.69 8.87 -22.68
N ILE A 576 -24.25 7.66 -22.68
CA ILE A 576 -23.53 6.42 -22.38
C ILE A 576 -23.28 5.65 -23.69
N ILE A 577 -22.03 5.23 -23.88
CA ILE A 577 -21.62 4.25 -24.89
C ILE A 577 -21.19 2.99 -24.12
N ALA A 578 -21.90 1.88 -24.30
CA ALA A 578 -21.51 0.61 -23.66
C ALA A 578 -20.27 0.02 -24.34
N LEU A 579 -19.36 -0.50 -23.53
CA LEU A 579 -18.12 -1.15 -23.94
C LEU A 579 -18.17 -2.64 -23.54
N PRO A 580 -17.65 -3.56 -24.37
CA PRO A 580 -17.12 -3.33 -25.72
C PRO A 580 -18.23 -2.96 -26.74
N GLU A 581 -17.91 -2.10 -27.72
CA GLU A 581 -18.91 -1.46 -28.62
C GLU A 581 -19.68 -2.47 -29.53
N ASP A 582 -19.20 -3.70 -29.66
CA ASP A 582 -19.75 -4.75 -30.53
C ASP A 582 -21.02 -5.47 -30.01
N LEU A 583 -21.39 -5.30 -28.74
CA LEU A 583 -22.57 -5.99 -28.19
C LEU A 583 -23.91 -5.33 -28.57
N SER A 584 -23.87 -4.12 -29.14
CA SER A 584 -25.07 -3.34 -29.48
C SER A 584 -25.56 -3.49 -30.94
N SER A 585 -24.69 -3.96 -31.85
CA SER A 585 -25.01 -4.08 -33.28
C SER A 585 -25.69 -5.41 -33.65
N SER A 586 -25.66 -6.43 -32.78
CA SER A 586 -26.17 -7.78 -33.10
C SER A 586 -27.63 -8.06 -32.70
N ARG A 587 -28.31 -7.16 -31.99
CA ARG A 587 -29.68 -7.42 -31.46
C ARG A 587 -30.83 -6.68 -32.15
N THR A 588 -30.57 -5.85 -33.16
CA THR A 588 -31.61 -4.98 -33.75
C THR A 588 -32.13 -5.38 -35.14
N GLU A 589 -31.69 -6.50 -35.71
CA GLU A 589 -32.27 -7.03 -36.96
C GLU A 589 -32.60 -8.52 -36.84
N SER A 590 -33.75 -8.83 -36.25
CA SER A 590 -34.47 -10.07 -36.56
C SER A 590 -35.97 -9.81 -36.51
N ALA A 591 -36.48 -9.28 -37.63
CA ALA A 591 -37.90 -9.24 -37.91
C ALA A 591 -38.25 -10.28 -38.99
N ARG A 592 -39.00 -11.29 -38.54
CA ARG A 592 -40.01 -12.11 -39.24
C ARG A 592 -39.58 -13.26 -40.17
N PRO A 593 -40.36 -14.37 -40.15
CA PRO A 593 -40.06 -15.59 -40.87
C PRO A 593 -40.62 -15.52 -42.30
N THR A 594 -39.84 -15.98 -43.27
CA THR A 594 -40.36 -16.40 -44.57
C THR A 594 -39.89 -17.81 -44.86
N SER A 595 -40.87 -18.71 -44.90
CA SER A 595 -40.80 -20.07 -45.43
C SER A 595 -40.37 -20.07 -46.90
N SER A 596 -39.37 -20.88 -47.28
CA SER A 596 -39.37 -21.63 -48.54
C SER A 596 -38.15 -22.57 -48.63
N SER A 597 -38.46 -23.87 -48.70
CA SER A 597 -37.74 -24.97 -49.37
C SER A 597 -36.26 -24.84 -49.76
N ALA A 598 -35.48 -25.82 -49.29
CA ALA A 598 -34.22 -26.34 -49.86
C ALA A 598 -34.42 -26.94 -51.29
N PRO A 599 -33.44 -27.62 -51.95
CA PRO A 599 -32.03 -27.88 -51.58
C PRO A 599 -31.03 -27.81 -52.77
N ALA A 600 -29.75 -28.07 -52.44
CA ALA A 600 -28.86 -29.06 -53.09
C ALA A 600 -27.63 -28.59 -53.90
N SER A 601 -26.60 -29.44 -53.71
CA SER A 601 -25.40 -29.69 -54.52
C SER A 601 -24.24 -28.70 -54.36
N LEU A 602 -22.96 -29.06 -54.35
CA LEU A 602 -22.11 -30.27 -54.26
C LEU A 602 -20.84 -29.87 -55.04
N ALA A 603 -19.67 -30.21 -54.49
CA ALA A 603 -18.36 -30.24 -55.18
C ALA A 603 -17.81 -28.88 -55.64
N GLY A 604 -16.52 -28.61 -55.64
CA GLY A 604 -15.29 -29.36 -55.38
C GLY A 604 -14.15 -28.35 -55.66
N VAL A 605 -13.00 -28.45 -54.98
CA VAL A 605 -11.74 -28.93 -55.60
C VAL A 605 -11.30 -28.00 -56.75
N SER A 606 -10.16 -27.33 -56.79
CA SER A 606 -8.89 -27.35 -56.06
C SER A 606 -7.94 -26.38 -56.77
N THR A 607 -6.76 -26.13 -56.18
CA THR A 607 -5.44 -25.85 -56.84
C THR A 607 -5.35 -24.57 -57.67
N SER A 608 -4.28 -23.77 -57.69
CA SER A 608 -2.85 -23.89 -57.37
C SER A 608 -2.34 -22.43 -57.39
N ALA A 609 -1.56 -21.98 -56.41
CA ALA A 609 -0.09 -21.89 -56.50
C ALA A 609 0.43 -21.54 -57.91
N ASP A 610 0.92 -20.32 -58.07
CA ASP A 610 2.10 -20.06 -58.90
C ASP A 610 2.87 -18.86 -58.33
N GLU A 611 4.15 -19.11 -58.06
CA GLU A 611 5.18 -18.14 -57.68
C GLU A 611 5.74 -17.47 -58.94
N GLY A 612 6.24 -16.24 -58.83
CA GLY A 612 6.90 -15.58 -59.95
C GLY A 612 7.45 -14.20 -59.60
N ASP A 613 8.75 -14.19 -59.32
CA ASP A 613 9.64 -13.09 -58.92
C ASP A 613 9.71 -11.84 -59.82
N ASN A 614 10.28 -10.79 -59.21
CA ASN A 614 11.07 -9.69 -59.78
C ASN A 614 10.32 -8.64 -60.63
N ASP A 615 10.63 -7.34 -60.62
CA ASP A 615 11.88 -6.65 -60.29
C ASP A 615 11.64 -5.12 -60.10
N SER A 616 12.52 -4.48 -59.32
CA SER A 616 13.04 -3.10 -59.50
C SER A 616 12.15 -1.83 -59.39
N ASP A 617 12.53 -1.00 -58.41
CA ASP A 617 13.01 0.39 -58.55
C ASP A 617 12.21 1.55 -57.90
N ASN A 618 13.02 2.47 -57.37
CA ASN A 618 12.77 3.84 -56.88
C ASN A 618 12.20 4.08 -55.47
N GLY A 619 13.08 4.63 -54.63
CA GLY A 619 12.71 5.35 -53.43
C GLY A 619 12.21 6.77 -53.73
N MET A 620 11.34 7.25 -52.86
CA MET A 620 11.32 8.63 -52.37
C MET A 620 10.33 8.69 -51.20
N ASP A 621 10.69 9.49 -50.20
CA ASP A 621 9.92 9.78 -48.98
C ASP A 621 8.42 10.04 -49.22
N SER A 622 7.59 9.43 -48.38
CA SER A 622 6.30 10.00 -47.98
C SER A 622 5.90 9.46 -46.61
N GLU A 623 5.78 10.37 -45.66
CA GLU A 623 5.12 10.21 -44.36
C GLU A 623 3.87 9.33 -44.49
N ARG A 624 3.96 8.07 -44.03
CA ARG A 624 2.76 7.30 -43.67
C ARG A 624 2.56 7.50 -42.19
N GLY A 625 1.52 8.25 -41.86
CA GLY A 625 0.97 8.26 -40.52
C GLY A 625 0.81 6.83 -40.06
N HIS A 626 1.31 6.56 -38.87
CA HIS A 626 0.84 5.42 -38.09
C HIS A 626 -0.65 5.63 -37.89
N GLU A 627 -1.49 5.07 -38.76
CA GLU A 627 -2.75 4.50 -38.32
C GLU A 627 -2.35 3.44 -37.30
N GLU A 628 -2.26 3.85 -36.04
CA GLU A 628 -2.40 2.92 -34.93
C GLU A 628 -3.78 2.29 -35.14
N ASP A 629 -3.78 1.03 -35.58
CA ASP A 629 -4.92 0.14 -35.43
C ASP A 629 -5.33 0.20 -33.96
N LEU A 630 -6.33 1.03 -33.65
CA LEU A 630 -6.96 1.13 -32.35
C LEU A 630 -7.62 -0.22 -32.08
N GLU A 631 -6.87 -1.16 -31.51
CA GLU A 631 -7.43 -2.37 -30.93
C GLU A 631 -8.53 -1.95 -29.96
N VAL A 632 -9.78 -2.27 -30.28
CA VAL A 632 -10.91 -2.06 -29.39
C VAL A 632 -10.60 -2.83 -28.10
N ALA A 633 -10.38 -2.10 -27.00
CA ALA A 633 -10.09 -2.69 -25.71
C ALA A 633 -11.17 -3.73 -25.37
N LYS A 634 -10.74 -4.99 -25.21
CA LYS A 634 -11.63 -6.13 -24.95
C LYS A 634 -12.01 -6.25 -23.47
N GLU A 635 -11.35 -5.50 -22.60
CA GLU A 635 -11.56 -5.52 -21.17
C GLU A 635 -11.27 -4.14 -20.52
N PRO A 636 -11.84 -3.88 -19.34
CA PRO A 636 -11.57 -2.67 -18.58
C PRO A 636 -10.12 -2.58 -18.10
N SER A 637 -9.61 -1.36 -17.91
CA SER A 637 -8.27 -1.16 -17.32
C SER A 637 -8.14 -1.82 -15.93
N ALA A 638 -6.93 -2.25 -15.55
CA ALA A 638 -6.65 -2.83 -14.23
C ALA A 638 -7.13 -1.95 -13.06
N LYS A 639 -7.05 -0.62 -13.21
CA LYS A 639 -7.55 0.35 -12.22
C LYS A 639 -9.07 0.26 -12.08
N LEU A 640 -9.79 0.20 -13.19
CA LEU A 640 -11.24 0.11 -13.19
C LEU A 640 -11.70 -1.26 -12.65
N MET A 641 -10.99 -2.34 -13.03
CA MET A 641 -11.19 -3.69 -12.48
C MET A 641 -11.03 -3.70 -10.95
N SER A 642 -9.92 -3.16 -10.44
CA SER A 642 -9.68 -3.04 -8.99
C SER A 642 -10.79 -2.27 -8.28
N GLN A 643 -11.24 -1.15 -8.83
CA GLN A 643 -12.33 -0.36 -8.24
C GLN A 643 -13.69 -1.08 -8.28
N ALA A 644 -13.95 -1.83 -9.36
CA ALA A 644 -15.18 -2.59 -9.53
C ALA A 644 -15.37 -3.64 -8.43
N GLY A 645 -14.28 -4.17 -7.85
CA GLY A 645 -14.33 -5.12 -6.74
C GLY A 645 -15.09 -4.63 -5.50
N ARG A 646 -15.25 -3.32 -5.31
CA ARG A 646 -16.13 -2.78 -4.26
C ARG A 646 -17.60 -3.16 -4.43
N TYR A 647 -18.03 -3.33 -5.68
CA TYR A 647 -19.43 -3.46 -6.09
C TYR A 647 -19.73 -4.84 -6.70
N PHE A 648 -18.75 -5.46 -7.33
CA PHE A 648 -18.89 -6.64 -8.17
C PHE A 648 -17.95 -7.75 -7.75
N TRP A 649 -18.35 -8.99 -8.03
CA TRP A 649 -17.59 -10.19 -7.71
C TRP A 649 -16.57 -10.53 -8.82
N LYS A 650 -16.94 -10.37 -10.10
CA LYS A 650 -16.06 -10.67 -11.24
C LYS A 650 -16.38 -9.85 -12.49
N TRP A 651 -15.47 -9.86 -13.45
CA TRP A 651 -15.71 -9.45 -14.84
C TRP A 651 -16.12 -10.67 -15.65
N ASP A 652 -17.19 -10.54 -16.43
CA ASP A 652 -17.64 -11.57 -17.36
C ASP A 652 -17.24 -11.16 -18.78
N GLN A 653 -16.28 -11.88 -19.33
CA GLN A 653 -15.72 -11.59 -20.66
C GLN A 653 -16.70 -11.93 -21.79
N GLU A 654 -17.57 -12.92 -21.61
CA GLU A 654 -18.56 -13.31 -22.64
C GLU A 654 -19.67 -12.26 -22.74
N GLU A 655 -20.13 -11.78 -21.59
CA GLU A 655 -21.19 -10.77 -21.51
C GLU A 655 -20.66 -9.32 -21.60
N GLY A 656 -19.35 -9.12 -21.52
CA GLY A 656 -18.71 -7.80 -21.54
C GLY A 656 -19.18 -6.90 -20.40
N ARG A 657 -19.40 -7.46 -19.20
CA ARG A 657 -19.93 -6.71 -18.05
C ARG A 657 -19.45 -7.23 -16.70
N PHE A 658 -19.48 -6.37 -15.70
CA PHE A 658 -19.24 -6.76 -14.31
C PHE A 658 -20.45 -7.50 -13.72
N MET A 659 -20.19 -8.56 -12.96
CA MET A 659 -21.20 -9.42 -12.35
C MET A 659 -21.17 -9.30 -10.83
N GLY A 660 -22.33 -9.05 -10.22
CA GLY A 660 -22.47 -8.93 -8.77
C GLY A 660 -23.00 -10.23 -8.14
N GLY A 661 -22.55 -10.55 -6.92
CA GLY A 661 -23.16 -11.63 -6.13
C GLY A 661 -24.13 -11.16 -5.05
N LEU A 662 -24.24 -9.85 -4.82
CA LEU A 662 -25.10 -9.27 -3.79
C LEU A 662 -26.50 -8.94 -4.34
N LYS A 663 -27.35 -9.97 -4.43
CA LYS A 663 -28.76 -9.83 -4.84
C LYS A 663 -29.66 -9.11 -3.81
N GLU A 664 -29.08 -8.57 -2.73
CA GLU A 664 -29.83 -7.94 -1.64
C GLU A 664 -30.50 -6.63 -2.06
N GLU A 665 -29.81 -5.81 -2.86
CA GLU A 665 -30.25 -4.47 -3.25
C GLU A 665 -30.97 -4.48 -4.61
N TYR A 666 -30.46 -5.24 -5.57
CA TYR A 666 -31.01 -5.37 -6.92
C TYR A 666 -31.19 -6.87 -7.27
N PRO A 667 -32.23 -7.55 -6.74
CA PRO A 667 -32.39 -8.99 -6.91
C PRO A 667 -32.67 -9.42 -8.36
N ASP A 668 -33.15 -8.47 -9.18
CA ASP A 668 -33.63 -8.73 -10.53
C ASP A 668 -32.57 -8.46 -11.61
N ASP A 669 -31.36 -8.02 -11.27
CA ASP A 669 -30.25 -7.70 -12.19
C ASP A 669 -28.98 -8.43 -11.85
#